data_AF-A0A444ZKC8-F1
#
_entry.id   AF-A0A444ZKC8-F1
#
_cell.length_a   1.000
_cell.length_b   1.000
_cell.length_c   1.000
_cell.angle_alpha   90.00
_cell.angle_beta   90.00
_cell.angle_gamma   90.00
#
_symmetry.space_group_name_H-M   'P 1'
#
loop_
_entity.id
_entity.type
_entity.pdbx_description
1 polymer ?
#
loop_
_entity_poly.entity_id
_entity_poly.type
_entity_poly.pdbx_seq_one_letter_code
_entity_poly.pdbx_strand_id
1 'polypeptide(L)'
;MIMASSSSSIASNFTLPRNNDALLKQCGSSRAVFGSVRVLSNSIKQLLKLNHKPPRRSCVTCASSIQQQQVEPSLIVDVDKQKDDGRVLKVGLICGGPSAERGISLNSARSVLDHIQGDDLLVSCYYIDCNLNAFSISTAQVYSNTPADFDFKLDSLAQSFQTLDDLAEHLAKAVDIVFPVIHGQFGEDGTIQELLDKYNVPFVGTGSNECREAFDKYKASLELRKHGFITVPSFLVQGHETNQSELSEWFKRHRLDPDSGKVVVKPTRGGSSIGVGVAYGVADSLIKANELISEGIDNKVLIEMFLEGGSEFTAIVLDVGSGTHRRPVVLLPTEVELQSRGANDVQENDAIFNYRRKYLPTQQVAYHTPPRFSLDAIENIRKGASLLFQQLCLQDFARIDGWFLPNSACNLPSSESEFGRTESGTIIFTDINLISGMEQTSFLFQQASKVGFSHTNILRSIIHHACLRFPNLASIINKSGQVPSKSKYSKLNRSVPRREGARKVFVIFGGDTSERQVSLMSGTNVWLNLQAFHDLEVTPCLLSTTSEYESTVDGKKADNVMNRTVWSLPYSLVLRHTTEEVLAACIEAIEPDRAAMTSNLREKVMNDLMEGFKDHSWFTGFDIADELPIRFSLKQWIKLAKKAEATVFIAVHGGIGEDGTLQSLLDAEGIPYTGPGAMASKICMDKVATSAALKNLANSGILTINKDVRKKDDLSSKPINEIWHDITQKLRCETLCIKPARDGCSTGVARLCSSSDLAVYVKALEECLLRIPPNSLSKAHGMIEMPNPPPELLIFEPFIETDEIIMTSKFKNETADGLMWKGLSRWVEITVGVVGKRGSMHSLSPSVTVKETGDILSLEEKFQGGTGINLTPPPLSIMSANALERCKKHIELIANTLQLEGFSRIDAFVNVDSGEVLIIEVNTVPGMTPSTVLIHQALAEQPPLYPHQFFRKLLDLASERST
;
A
#
# COMPACT_ATOMS: atom_id res chain seq x y z
N MET A 1 -23.32 -8.13 48.00
CA MET A 1 -23.90 -8.76 49.21
C MET A 1 -25.38 -8.39 49.22
N ILE A 2 -26.29 -9.38 49.04
CA ILE A 2 -27.77 -9.32 49.23
C ILE A 2 -28.53 -8.46 48.20
N MET A 3 -29.65 -8.82 47.55
CA MET A 3 -30.42 -10.01 47.17
C MET A 3 -31.62 -9.47 46.35
N ALA A 4 -32.13 -10.24 45.37
CA ALA A 4 -33.56 -10.35 44.97
C ALA A 4 -34.31 -9.09 44.45
N SER A 5 -35.31 -9.12 43.56
CA SER A 5 -36.04 -10.12 42.77
C SER A 5 -37.06 -9.38 41.89
N SER A 6 -37.59 -10.08 40.87
CA SER A 6 -38.98 -10.06 40.37
C SER A 6 -39.54 -8.87 39.55
N SER A 7 -39.68 -9.10 38.24
CA SER A 7 -40.92 -9.11 37.42
C SER A 7 -42.02 -8.04 37.62
N SER A 8 -42.46 -7.40 36.53
CA SER A 8 -43.78 -7.62 35.89
C SER A 8 -44.14 -6.60 34.79
N SER A 9 -44.97 -7.09 33.87
CA SER A 9 -45.65 -6.51 32.71
C SER A 9 -46.39 -5.18 32.89
N ILE A 10 -46.62 -4.45 31.79
CA ILE A 10 -47.97 -4.01 31.30
C ILE A 10 -47.86 -3.40 29.87
N ALA A 11 -48.91 -3.65 29.10
CA ALA A 11 -49.13 -3.38 27.68
C ALA A 11 -49.71 -1.99 27.36
N SER A 12 -49.63 -1.58 26.08
CA SER A 12 -50.72 -0.98 25.24
C SER A 12 -50.10 -0.43 23.93
N ASN A 13 -50.36 -1.04 22.76
CA ASN A 13 -51.45 -0.77 21.80
C ASN A 13 -51.47 0.66 21.24
N PHE A 14 -51.20 0.83 19.94
CA PHE A 14 -52.08 1.57 19.01
C PHE A 14 -51.87 1.14 17.55
N THR A 15 -52.95 1.25 16.80
CA THR A 15 -53.37 0.42 15.66
C THR A 15 -53.55 1.24 14.37
N LEU A 16 -53.29 0.59 13.22
CA LEU A 16 -54.03 0.63 11.93
C LEU A 16 -53.98 1.93 11.07
N PRO A 17 -54.31 1.89 9.74
CA PRO A 17 -55.01 0.82 9.01
C PRO A 17 -54.45 0.37 7.63
N ARG A 18 -54.97 -0.80 7.22
CA ARG A 18 -54.98 -1.44 5.89
C ARG A 18 -56.08 -0.86 4.98
N ASN A 19 -55.93 -1.09 3.67
CA ASN A 19 -56.94 -1.56 2.69
C ASN A 19 -56.39 -1.35 1.27
N ASN A 20 -56.78 -2.05 0.19
CA ASN A 20 -57.24 -3.40 -0.12
C ASN A 20 -57.32 -3.43 -1.67
N ASP A 21 -57.00 -4.57 -2.28
CA ASP A 21 -57.44 -5.12 -3.57
C ASP A 21 -58.08 -4.25 -4.67
N ALA A 22 -57.64 -4.43 -5.93
CA ALA A 22 -58.32 -5.28 -6.93
C ALA A 22 -58.12 -4.86 -8.42
N LEU A 23 -58.24 -5.86 -9.31
CA LEU A 23 -58.71 -5.84 -10.71
C LEU A 23 -57.71 -5.78 -11.90
N LEU A 24 -57.32 -6.97 -12.38
CA LEU A 24 -57.73 -7.60 -13.66
C LEU A 24 -58.33 -6.70 -14.78
N LYS A 25 -57.69 -6.67 -15.97
CA LYS A 25 -58.18 -7.16 -17.30
C LYS A 25 -57.69 -6.34 -18.52
N GLN A 26 -57.24 -7.13 -19.52
CA GLN A 26 -57.58 -7.12 -20.96
C GLN A 26 -56.97 -6.12 -21.97
N CYS A 27 -56.39 -6.78 -22.99
CA CYS A 27 -56.66 -6.66 -24.44
C CYS A 27 -55.84 -5.72 -25.34
N GLY A 28 -55.40 -6.32 -26.47
CA GLY A 28 -55.29 -5.67 -27.78
C GLY A 28 -53.86 -5.59 -28.34
N SER A 29 -53.27 -6.64 -28.90
CA SER A 29 -53.30 -7.02 -30.33
C SER A 29 -53.20 -5.86 -31.35
N SER A 30 -52.09 -5.79 -32.09
CA SER A 30 -52.11 -5.60 -33.55
C SER A 30 -50.77 -6.01 -34.22
N ARG A 31 -50.85 -7.12 -34.96
CA ARG A 31 -50.14 -7.42 -36.23
C ARG A 31 -50.38 -6.27 -37.24
N ALA A 32 -49.66 -6.02 -38.33
CA ALA A 32 -48.43 -6.51 -38.98
C ALA A 32 -48.33 -5.72 -40.33
N VAL A 33 -47.30 -6.03 -41.13
CA VAL A 33 -47.28 -6.06 -42.62
C VAL A 33 -46.60 -4.91 -43.39
N PHE A 34 -45.41 -5.27 -43.93
CA PHE A 34 -44.83 -5.07 -45.27
C PHE A 34 -44.57 -3.69 -45.89
N GLY A 35 -43.38 -3.58 -46.51
CA GLY A 35 -43.12 -2.66 -47.61
C GLY A 35 -41.66 -2.59 -48.05
N SER A 36 -41.21 -3.52 -48.91
CA SER A 36 -39.93 -3.49 -49.63
C SER A 36 -39.98 -2.50 -50.80
N VAL A 37 -38.94 -1.70 -51.03
CA VAL A 37 -38.52 -1.27 -52.39
C VAL A 37 -37.00 -1.13 -52.46
N ARG A 38 -36.44 -1.53 -53.60
CA ARG A 38 -35.03 -1.71 -53.96
C ARG A 38 -34.70 -0.75 -55.13
N VAL A 39 -33.39 -0.55 -55.37
CA VAL A 39 -32.68 -0.24 -56.64
C VAL A 39 -32.32 1.23 -57.00
N LEU A 40 -31.06 1.34 -57.49
CA LEU A 40 -30.42 2.26 -58.48
C LEU A 40 -29.40 3.24 -57.85
N SER A 41 -28.07 3.06 -57.90
CA SER A 41 -27.06 2.80 -58.96
C SER A 41 -26.48 4.04 -59.65
N ASN A 42 -25.16 4.20 -59.49
CA ASN A 42 -24.13 4.56 -60.48
C ASN A 42 -23.82 6.02 -60.92
N SER A 43 -22.49 6.23 -60.97
CA SER A 43 -21.68 7.14 -61.82
C SER A 43 -21.36 8.51 -61.19
N ILE A 44 -20.13 9.05 -61.22
CA ILE A 44 -19.17 9.16 -62.33
C ILE A 44 -17.71 9.24 -61.79
N LYS A 45 -16.77 8.61 -62.52
CA LYS A 45 -15.31 8.69 -62.38
C LYS A 45 -14.74 9.97 -63.03
N GLN A 46 -13.48 10.28 -62.68
CA GLN A 46 -12.33 10.50 -63.59
C GLN A 46 -11.61 11.88 -63.59
N LEU A 47 -10.26 11.78 -63.50
CA LEU A 47 -9.19 12.62 -64.10
C LEU A 47 -8.91 13.98 -63.41
N LEU A 48 -7.69 14.52 -63.26
CA LEU A 48 -6.31 14.18 -63.63
C LEU A 48 -5.37 15.23 -63.00
N LYS A 49 -4.21 14.79 -62.47
CA LYS A 49 -2.84 15.31 -62.72
C LYS A 49 -2.44 16.80 -62.47
N LEU A 50 -1.29 16.90 -61.78
CA LEU A 50 -0.09 17.75 -62.01
C LEU A 50 0.28 18.87 -61.00
N ASN A 51 1.39 18.60 -60.29
CA ASN A 51 2.59 19.43 -60.07
C ASN A 51 2.47 20.97 -60.04
N HIS A 52 2.88 21.61 -58.94
CA HIS A 52 4.15 22.37 -58.85
C HIS A 52 4.39 22.99 -57.44
N LYS A 53 5.68 23.08 -57.09
CA LYS A 53 6.29 23.64 -55.86
C LYS A 53 6.43 25.20 -55.93
N PRO A 54 6.91 25.91 -54.87
CA PRO A 54 6.27 27.05 -54.20
C PRO A 54 6.83 28.44 -54.60
N PRO A 55 6.40 29.53 -53.92
CA PRO A 55 7.42 30.32 -53.20
C PRO A 55 6.98 30.90 -51.83
N ARG A 56 8.01 31.22 -51.03
CA ARG A 56 7.98 31.91 -49.72
C ARG A 56 7.66 33.41 -49.87
N ARG A 57 6.90 33.99 -48.92
CA ARG A 57 7.26 35.21 -48.17
C ARG A 57 6.22 35.59 -47.09
N SER A 58 6.75 35.77 -45.89
CA SER A 58 6.33 36.59 -44.75
C SER A 58 5.08 37.50 -44.88
N CYS A 59 4.14 37.38 -43.94
CA CYS A 59 3.71 38.51 -43.09
C CYS A 59 2.85 38.05 -41.91
N VAL A 60 2.99 38.77 -40.80
CA VAL A 60 2.31 38.63 -39.51
C VAL A 60 0.87 39.15 -39.60
N THR A 61 -0.11 38.38 -39.12
CA THR A 61 -1.34 38.88 -38.45
C THR A 61 -2.10 37.74 -37.79
N CYS A 62 -2.50 37.96 -36.53
CA CYS A 62 -3.33 37.09 -35.71
C CYS A 62 -4.77 37.01 -36.22
N ALA A 63 -5.33 35.80 -36.32
CA ALA A 63 -6.76 35.54 -36.21
C ALA A 63 -7.01 34.05 -35.93
N SER A 64 -7.91 33.83 -34.97
CA SER A 64 -8.41 32.56 -34.43
C SER A 64 -9.04 31.63 -35.47
N SER A 65 -8.69 30.34 -35.41
CA SER A 65 -9.57 29.25 -35.83
C SER A 65 -9.18 27.96 -35.12
N ILE A 66 -10.11 27.45 -34.34
CA ILE A 66 -10.11 26.15 -33.68
C ILE A 66 -9.93 25.06 -34.75
N GLN A 67 -8.82 24.32 -34.69
CA GLN A 67 -8.66 23.05 -35.40
C GLN A 67 -8.43 21.96 -34.36
N GLN A 68 -9.35 21.00 -34.32
CA GLN A 68 -9.17 19.69 -33.70
C GLN A 68 -7.90 19.07 -34.28
N GLN A 69 -6.83 19.00 -33.48
CA GLN A 69 -5.67 18.20 -33.82
C GLN A 69 -5.94 16.75 -33.41
N GLN A 70 -6.17 15.93 -34.43
CA GLN A 70 -5.87 14.50 -34.37
C GLN A 70 -4.41 14.35 -33.95
N VAL A 71 -4.19 13.75 -32.79
CA VAL A 71 -2.87 13.29 -32.37
C VAL A 71 -2.58 12.02 -33.17
N GLU A 72 -1.75 12.14 -34.21
CA GLU A 72 -1.16 10.96 -34.84
C GLU A 72 -0.19 10.26 -33.87
N PRO A 73 -0.16 8.92 -33.85
CA PRO A 73 0.68 8.15 -32.96
C PRO A 73 2.10 8.10 -33.51
N SER A 74 3.02 8.85 -32.90
CA SER A 74 4.44 8.70 -33.18
C SER A 74 5.23 8.71 -31.88
N LEU A 75 5.53 7.51 -31.39
CA LEU A 75 6.88 7.04 -31.05
C LEU A 75 6.84 5.51 -30.97
N ILE A 76 6.46 4.88 -32.08
CA ILE A 76 6.94 3.54 -32.43
C ILE A 76 8.34 3.77 -33.00
N VAL A 77 9.36 3.31 -32.30
CA VAL A 77 10.72 3.29 -32.84
C VAL A 77 10.77 2.14 -33.85
N ASP A 78 10.77 2.48 -35.14
CA ASP A 78 11.17 1.55 -36.20
C ASP A 78 12.66 1.20 -35.98
N VAL A 79 12.90 -0.01 -35.46
CA VAL A 79 14.24 -0.58 -35.35
C VAL A 79 14.62 -1.12 -36.72
N ASP A 80 15.17 -0.23 -37.54
CA ASP A 80 15.82 -0.63 -38.78
C ASP A 80 17.13 -1.37 -38.45
N LYS A 81 17.35 -2.47 -39.17
CA LYS A 81 18.38 -3.50 -38.92
C LYS A 81 19.77 -2.90 -38.61
N GLN A 82 20.11 -2.83 -37.33
CA GLN A 82 21.48 -2.65 -36.86
C GLN A 82 21.92 -3.84 -36.01
N LYS A 83 23.23 -4.09 -36.01
CA LYS A 83 23.90 -5.34 -35.63
C LYS A 83 23.51 -5.85 -34.23
N ASP A 84 23.39 -7.17 -34.16
CA ASP A 84 23.00 -8.05 -33.06
C ASP A 84 23.94 -7.94 -31.84
N ASP A 85 23.70 -6.96 -30.98
CA ASP A 85 24.30 -6.81 -29.65
C ASP A 85 23.17 -6.68 -28.62
N GLY A 86 22.91 -7.74 -27.84
CA GLY A 86 21.99 -7.79 -26.69
C GLY A 86 20.49 -7.48 -26.95
N ARG A 87 19.67 -8.49 -27.28
CA ARG A 87 18.20 -8.33 -27.30
C ARG A 87 17.65 -8.05 -25.88
N VAL A 88 17.01 -6.89 -25.69
CA VAL A 88 16.28 -6.49 -24.46
C VAL A 88 15.08 -7.41 -24.24
N LEU A 89 14.89 -7.91 -23.01
CA LEU A 89 13.74 -8.75 -22.65
C LEU A 89 12.49 -7.89 -22.42
N LYS A 90 11.39 -8.20 -23.11
CA LYS A 90 10.12 -7.48 -22.95
C LYS A 90 9.18 -8.23 -22.02
N VAL A 91 8.82 -7.63 -20.89
CA VAL A 91 7.94 -8.22 -19.87
C VAL A 91 6.58 -7.51 -19.86
N GLY A 92 5.50 -8.28 -20.01
CA GLY A 92 4.13 -7.78 -19.81
C GLY A 92 3.69 -7.95 -18.36
N LEU A 93 3.55 -6.87 -17.61
CA LEU A 93 3.06 -6.89 -16.23
C LEU A 93 1.54 -6.73 -16.22
N ILE A 94 0.80 -7.74 -15.77
CA ILE A 94 -0.67 -7.70 -15.69
C ILE A 94 -1.10 -7.58 -14.23
N CYS A 95 -1.95 -6.61 -13.91
CA CYS A 95 -2.53 -6.42 -12.58
C CYS A 95 -4.03 -6.12 -12.65
N GLY A 96 -4.66 -5.98 -11.47
CA GLY A 96 -6.09 -5.78 -11.32
C GLY A 96 -6.82 -7.08 -10.94
N GLY A 97 -7.88 -7.41 -11.66
CA GLY A 97 -8.70 -8.61 -11.49
C GLY A 97 -10.09 -8.34 -10.88
N PRO A 98 -10.99 -9.34 -10.91
CA PRO A 98 -12.35 -9.21 -10.38
C PRO A 98 -12.45 -9.33 -8.86
N SER A 99 -11.39 -9.78 -8.20
CA SER A 99 -11.39 -10.08 -6.77
C SER A 99 -11.37 -8.80 -5.90
N ALA A 100 -11.79 -8.94 -4.65
CA ALA A 100 -11.61 -7.90 -3.63
C ALA A 100 -10.12 -7.61 -3.32
N GLU A 101 -9.19 -8.44 -3.79
CA GLU A 101 -7.74 -8.32 -3.61
C GLU A 101 -7.07 -7.40 -4.65
N ARG A 102 -7.87 -6.75 -5.52
CA ARG A 102 -7.43 -5.84 -6.57
C ARG A 102 -6.48 -4.73 -6.10
N GLY A 103 -6.68 -4.21 -4.88
CA GLY A 103 -5.77 -3.24 -4.27
C GLY A 103 -4.38 -3.81 -4.00
N ILE A 104 -4.30 -5.06 -3.52
CA ILE A 104 -3.03 -5.77 -3.29
C ILE A 104 -2.32 -6.03 -4.63
N SER A 105 -3.09 -6.34 -5.68
CA SER A 105 -2.57 -6.52 -7.04
C SER A 105 -1.91 -5.25 -7.58
N LEU A 106 -2.55 -4.09 -7.41
CA LEU A 106 -1.96 -2.80 -7.80
C LEU A 106 -0.68 -2.48 -7.00
N ASN A 107 -0.70 -2.65 -5.68
CA ASN A 107 0.49 -2.42 -4.83
C ASN A 107 1.65 -3.35 -5.20
N SER A 108 1.34 -4.62 -5.48
CA SER A 108 2.32 -5.62 -5.94
C SER A 108 2.91 -5.24 -7.30
N ALA A 109 2.08 -4.79 -8.25
CA ALA A 109 2.55 -4.34 -9.56
C ALA A 109 3.46 -3.11 -9.49
N ARG A 110 3.16 -2.11 -8.63
CA ARG A 110 4.06 -0.96 -8.40
C ARG A 110 5.44 -1.43 -7.95
N SER A 111 5.47 -2.28 -6.91
CA SER A 111 6.71 -2.82 -6.35
C SER A 111 7.48 -3.66 -7.38
N VAL A 112 6.80 -4.51 -8.16
CA VAL A 112 7.45 -5.28 -9.23
C VAL A 112 8.06 -4.34 -10.28
N LEU A 113 7.30 -3.35 -10.75
CA LEU A 113 7.76 -2.37 -11.73
C LEU A 113 9.00 -1.59 -11.25
N ASP A 114 8.99 -1.10 -10.01
CA ASP A 114 10.09 -0.35 -9.39
C ASP A 114 11.41 -1.15 -9.35
N HIS A 115 11.34 -2.48 -9.33
CA HIS A 115 12.51 -3.32 -9.10
C HIS A 115 12.98 -4.12 -10.32
N ILE A 116 12.16 -4.32 -11.35
CA ILE A 116 12.56 -5.12 -12.54
C ILE A 116 12.90 -4.26 -13.76
N GLN A 117 12.40 -3.04 -13.88
CA GLN A 117 12.68 -2.18 -15.03
C GLN A 117 14.19 -1.84 -15.09
N GLY A 118 14.80 -1.97 -16.26
CA GLY A 118 16.23 -1.66 -16.46
C GLY A 118 16.64 -1.65 -17.94
N ASP A 119 17.91 -1.38 -18.22
CA ASP A 119 18.44 -1.28 -19.59
C ASP A 119 18.28 -2.57 -20.41
N ASP A 120 18.27 -3.71 -19.73
CA ASP A 120 18.17 -5.06 -20.28
C ASP A 120 16.74 -5.66 -20.20
N LEU A 121 15.80 -4.97 -19.52
CA LEU A 121 14.43 -5.43 -19.32
C LEU A 121 13.43 -4.27 -19.41
N LEU A 122 12.55 -4.34 -20.41
CA LEU A 122 11.49 -3.37 -20.65
C LEU A 122 10.13 -3.91 -20.18
N VAL A 123 9.45 -3.17 -19.31
CA VAL A 123 8.12 -3.53 -18.80
C VAL A 123 7.02 -2.76 -19.55
N SER A 124 6.00 -3.48 -20.01
CA SER A 124 4.71 -2.93 -20.47
C SER A 124 3.61 -3.34 -19.51
N CYS A 125 2.74 -2.41 -19.11
CA CYS A 125 1.74 -2.64 -18.08
C CYS A 125 0.33 -2.81 -18.67
N TYR A 126 -0.43 -3.73 -18.08
CA TYR A 126 -1.81 -4.04 -18.46
C TYR A 126 -2.68 -4.17 -17.22
N TYR A 127 -3.93 -3.72 -17.32
CA TYR A 127 -4.89 -3.76 -16.23
C TYR A 127 -6.15 -4.51 -16.63
N ILE A 128 -6.72 -5.25 -15.69
CA ILE A 128 -8.00 -5.93 -15.82
C ILE A 128 -8.92 -5.42 -14.73
N ASP A 129 -10.09 -4.89 -15.11
CA ASP A 129 -11.06 -4.33 -14.16
C ASP A 129 -11.93 -5.41 -13.50
N CYS A 130 -12.87 -4.98 -12.65
CA CYS A 130 -13.77 -5.90 -11.95
C CYS A 130 -14.77 -6.65 -12.85
N ASN A 131 -14.98 -6.15 -14.08
CA ASN A 131 -15.86 -6.73 -15.07
C ASN A 131 -15.09 -7.54 -16.13
N LEU A 132 -13.79 -7.78 -15.91
CA LEU A 132 -12.88 -8.47 -16.84
C LEU A 132 -12.64 -7.72 -18.16
N ASN A 133 -12.84 -6.40 -18.19
CA ASN A 133 -12.37 -5.57 -19.29
C ASN A 133 -10.86 -5.36 -19.15
N ALA A 134 -10.14 -5.46 -20.26
CA ALA A 134 -8.68 -5.32 -20.30
C ALA A 134 -8.25 -3.99 -20.93
N PHE A 135 -7.16 -3.44 -20.40
CA PHE A 135 -6.61 -2.15 -20.80
C PHE A 135 -5.08 -2.19 -20.89
N SER A 136 -4.52 -1.55 -21.91
CA SER A 136 -3.10 -1.19 -21.91
C SER A 136 -2.93 0.14 -21.18
N ILE A 137 -1.98 0.19 -20.24
CA ILE A 137 -1.77 1.33 -19.35
C ILE A 137 -0.32 1.79 -19.37
N SER A 138 -0.11 3.08 -19.14
CA SER A 138 1.22 3.64 -18.89
C SER A 138 1.74 3.21 -17.51
N THR A 139 3.06 3.21 -17.35
CA THR A 139 3.71 2.96 -16.06
C THR A 139 3.31 3.98 -15.00
N ALA A 140 3.01 5.23 -15.39
CA ALA A 140 2.55 6.27 -14.48
C ALA A 140 1.19 5.94 -13.86
N GLN A 141 0.27 5.31 -14.62
CA GLN A 141 -1.07 4.97 -14.12
C GLN A 141 -1.02 3.93 -13.00
N VAL A 142 -0.01 3.04 -12.99
CA VAL A 142 0.16 2.00 -11.95
C VAL A 142 0.26 2.60 -10.55
N TYR A 143 0.71 3.85 -10.42
CA TYR A 143 0.84 4.55 -9.14
C TYR A 143 -0.47 5.11 -8.56
N SER A 144 -1.60 5.10 -9.29
CA SER A 144 -2.89 5.64 -8.80
C SER A 144 -3.30 5.06 -7.45
N ASN A 145 -3.91 5.85 -6.56
CA ASN A 145 -3.99 5.53 -5.13
C ASN A 145 -4.79 4.25 -4.82
N THR A 146 -6.03 4.17 -5.32
CA THR A 146 -6.98 3.08 -5.05
C THR A 146 -7.47 2.45 -6.36
N PRO A 147 -8.04 1.23 -6.34
CA PRO A 147 -8.69 0.69 -7.52
C PRO A 147 -9.80 1.61 -8.08
N ALA A 148 -10.51 2.33 -7.23
CA ALA A 148 -11.54 3.28 -7.66
C ALA A 148 -10.94 4.53 -8.34
N ASP A 149 -9.84 5.07 -7.80
CA ASP A 149 -9.06 6.15 -8.43
C ASP A 149 -8.55 5.72 -9.81
N PHE A 150 -8.07 4.48 -9.89
CA PHE A 150 -7.58 3.88 -11.11
C PHE A 150 -8.71 3.71 -12.16
N ASP A 151 -9.82 3.08 -11.77
CA ASP A 151 -10.97 2.82 -12.65
C ASP A 151 -11.54 4.11 -13.24
N PHE A 152 -11.58 5.19 -12.46
CA PHE A 152 -11.99 6.49 -12.97
C PHE A 152 -11.04 7.05 -14.03
N LYS A 153 -9.73 6.95 -13.79
CA LYS A 153 -8.70 7.47 -14.71
C LYS A 153 -8.64 6.67 -16.01
N LEU A 154 -9.01 5.39 -15.99
CA LEU A 154 -8.98 4.50 -17.17
C LEU A 154 -9.82 5.02 -18.34
N ASP A 155 -11.04 5.50 -18.08
CA ASP A 155 -12.01 5.90 -19.11
C ASP A 155 -11.48 7.00 -20.05
N SER A 156 -10.51 7.80 -19.60
CA SER A 156 -9.99 8.95 -20.35
C SER A 156 -8.58 8.75 -20.93
N LEU A 157 -7.84 7.73 -20.47
CA LEU A 157 -6.39 7.64 -20.72
C LEU A 157 -5.92 6.29 -21.27
N ALA A 158 -6.70 5.22 -21.14
CA ALA A 158 -6.24 3.88 -21.48
C ALA A 158 -6.81 3.37 -22.81
N GLN A 159 -6.00 2.58 -23.53
CA GLN A 159 -6.48 1.86 -24.71
C GLN A 159 -7.15 0.56 -24.24
N SER A 160 -8.46 0.45 -24.43
CA SER A 160 -9.21 -0.76 -24.10
C SER A 160 -9.08 -1.82 -25.19
N PHE A 161 -9.05 -3.08 -24.75
CA PHE A 161 -9.24 -4.24 -25.61
C PHE A 161 -10.73 -4.60 -25.65
N GLN A 162 -11.23 -5.03 -26.82
CA GLN A 162 -12.66 -5.39 -26.93
C GLN A 162 -12.97 -6.71 -26.21
N THR A 163 -12.00 -7.62 -26.19
CA THR A 163 -12.10 -8.91 -25.51
C THR A 163 -10.77 -9.29 -24.85
N LEU A 164 -10.82 -10.24 -23.90
CA LEU A 164 -9.61 -10.85 -23.34
C LEU A 164 -8.79 -11.63 -24.39
N ASP A 165 -9.46 -12.15 -25.43
CA ASP A 165 -8.80 -12.78 -26.57
C ASP A 165 -7.93 -11.76 -27.34
N ASP A 166 -8.43 -10.54 -27.56
CA ASP A 166 -7.65 -9.46 -28.20
C ASP A 166 -6.43 -9.05 -27.36
N LEU A 167 -6.57 -9.00 -26.03
CA LEU A 167 -5.45 -8.79 -25.11
C LEU A 167 -4.39 -9.89 -25.30
N ALA A 168 -4.80 -11.16 -25.28
CA ALA A 168 -3.88 -12.28 -25.40
C ALA A 168 -3.15 -12.30 -26.75
N GLU A 169 -3.86 -12.00 -27.85
CA GLU A 169 -3.24 -11.83 -29.18
C GLU A 169 -2.24 -10.68 -29.23
N HIS A 170 -2.54 -9.57 -28.53
CA HIS A 170 -1.62 -8.45 -28.42
C HIS A 170 -0.36 -8.85 -27.62
N LEU A 171 -0.53 -9.48 -26.45
CA LEU A 171 0.56 -9.95 -25.60
C LEU A 171 1.50 -10.89 -26.36
N ALA A 172 0.95 -11.84 -27.14
CA ALA A 172 1.73 -12.76 -27.96
C ALA A 172 2.65 -12.07 -29.00
N LYS A 173 2.34 -10.83 -29.39
CA LYS A 173 3.12 -10.04 -30.36
C LYS A 173 4.01 -8.99 -29.68
N ALA A 174 3.56 -8.43 -28.56
CA ALA A 174 4.15 -7.25 -27.94
C ALA A 174 5.24 -7.57 -26.90
N VAL A 175 5.11 -8.71 -26.20
CA VAL A 175 6.01 -9.08 -25.08
C VAL A 175 6.63 -10.45 -25.29
N ASP A 176 7.74 -10.70 -24.61
CA ASP A 176 8.43 -12.00 -24.62
C ASP A 176 7.87 -12.93 -23.54
N ILE A 177 7.54 -12.38 -22.36
CA ILE A 177 6.96 -13.11 -21.23
C ILE A 177 6.00 -12.20 -20.44
N VAL A 178 4.97 -12.79 -19.84
CA VAL A 178 4.01 -12.11 -18.97
C VAL A 178 4.30 -12.42 -17.49
N PHE A 179 4.27 -11.41 -16.64
CA PHE A 179 4.23 -11.59 -15.19
C PHE A 179 2.81 -11.26 -14.69
N PRO A 180 1.95 -12.27 -14.46
CA PRO A 180 0.63 -12.05 -13.90
C PRO A 180 0.74 -11.76 -12.40
N VAL A 181 0.41 -10.55 -11.99
CA VAL A 181 0.41 -10.08 -10.60
C VAL A 181 -1.03 -9.81 -10.17
N ILE A 182 -1.91 -10.79 -10.39
CA ILE A 182 -3.33 -10.75 -9.99
C ILE A 182 -3.50 -11.72 -8.82
N HIS A 183 -4.09 -11.24 -7.72
CA HIS A 183 -4.33 -12.03 -6.51
C HIS A 183 -5.79 -12.49 -6.44
N GLY A 184 -6.02 -13.68 -5.91
CA GLY A 184 -7.35 -14.28 -5.80
C GLY A 184 -7.91 -14.78 -7.14
N GLN A 185 -9.23 -14.66 -7.31
CA GLN A 185 -9.94 -15.11 -8.51
C GLN A 185 -9.35 -14.48 -9.78
N PHE A 186 -9.40 -15.21 -10.89
CA PHE A 186 -8.82 -14.89 -12.20
C PHE A 186 -7.29 -14.97 -12.27
N GLY A 187 -6.58 -14.73 -11.15
CA GLY A 187 -5.13 -14.83 -11.05
C GLY A 187 -4.64 -16.18 -10.51
N GLU A 188 -4.93 -16.48 -9.25
CA GLU A 188 -4.44 -17.70 -8.58
C GLU A 188 -5.30 -18.93 -8.88
N ASP A 189 -6.49 -18.75 -9.45
CA ASP A 189 -7.38 -19.86 -9.81
C ASP A 189 -7.10 -20.46 -11.20
N GLY A 190 -6.08 -19.99 -11.90
CA GLY A 190 -5.65 -20.53 -13.18
C GLY A 190 -6.30 -19.89 -14.41
N THR A 191 -7.26 -18.95 -14.24
CA THR A 191 -8.05 -18.44 -15.38
C THR A 191 -7.21 -17.62 -16.36
N ILE A 192 -6.39 -16.68 -15.89
CA ILE A 192 -5.50 -15.92 -16.77
C ILE A 192 -4.43 -16.81 -17.40
N GLN A 193 -3.94 -17.82 -16.69
CA GLN A 193 -2.95 -18.76 -17.20
C GLN A 193 -3.52 -19.60 -18.35
N GLU A 194 -4.77 -20.06 -18.23
CA GLU A 194 -5.46 -20.77 -19.31
C GLU A 194 -5.60 -19.91 -20.58
N LEU A 195 -5.89 -18.61 -20.42
CA LEU A 195 -5.91 -17.66 -21.53
C LEU A 195 -4.52 -17.51 -22.17
N LEU A 196 -3.46 -17.39 -21.37
CA LEU A 196 -2.10 -17.24 -21.89
C LEU A 196 -1.61 -18.53 -22.58
N ASP A 197 -1.91 -19.69 -22.02
CA ASP A 197 -1.62 -21.01 -22.61
C ASP A 197 -2.32 -21.17 -23.97
N LYS A 198 -3.60 -20.78 -24.08
CA LYS A 198 -4.37 -20.83 -25.35
C LYS A 198 -3.67 -20.09 -26.50
N TYR A 199 -2.99 -18.98 -26.21
CA TYR A 199 -2.29 -18.17 -27.21
C TYR A 199 -0.77 -18.41 -27.24
N ASN A 200 -0.27 -19.41 -26.50
CA ASN A 200 1.16 -19.72 -26.36
C ASN A 200 1.99 -18.51 -25.88
N VAL A 201 1.43 -17.69 -24.99
CA VAL A 201 2.13 -16.56 -24.38
C VAL A 201 2.92 -17.07 -23.17
N PRO A 202 4.27 -16.98 -23.16
CA PRO A 202 5.05 -17.35 -21.99
C PRO A 202 4.66 -16.52 -20.77
N PHE A 203 4.63 -17.12 -19.59
CA PHE A 203 4.32 -16.40 -18.35
C PHE A 203 5.07 -16.93 -17.14
N VAL A 204 5.21 -16.10 -16.10
CA VAL A 204 5.75 -16.44 -14.78
C VAL A 204 4.67 -17.09 -13.92
N GLY A 205 5.00 -18.20 -13.26
CA GLY A 205 4.14 -18.90 -12.31
C GLY A 205 3.62 -20.25 -12.80
N THR A 206 2.70 -20.82 -12.01
CA THR A 206 2.17 -22.16 -12.17
C THR A 206 1.10 -22.24 -13.28
N GLY A 207 0.97 -23.39 -13.96
CA GLY A 207 -0.02 -23.62 -15.02
C GLY A 207 -1.46 -23.71 -14.52
N SER A 208 -2.43 -23.55 -15.44
CA SER A 208 -3.84 -23.37 -15.07
C SER A 208 -4.46 -24.54 -14.30
N ASN A 209 -4.11 -25.79 -14.63
CA ASN A 209 -4.67 -26.98 -13.99
C ASN A 209 -4.20 -27.11 -12.55
N GLU A 210 -2.88 -26.99 -12.35
CA GLU A 210 -2.26 -27.02 -11.03
C GLU A 210 -2.77 -25.86 -10.17
N CYS A 211 -3.00 -24.68 -10.79
CA CYS A 211 -3.59 -23.55 -10.08
C CYS A 211 -4.98 -23.85 -9.51
N ARG A 212 -5.86 -24.44 -10.33
CA ARG A 212 -7.22 -24.81 -9.92
C ARG A 212 -7.26 -25.80 -8.76
N GLU A 213 -6.30 -26.70 -8.69
CA GLU A 213 -6.24 -27.73 -7.64
C GLU A 213 -5.60 -27.19 -6.36
N ALA A 214 -4.54 -26.37 -6.47
CA ALA A 214 -3.84 -25.82 -5.32
C ALA A 214 -4.57 -24.66 -4.63
N PHE A 215 -5.28 -23.82 -5.39
CA PHE A 215 -5.95 -22.63 -4.85
C PHE A 215 -7.28 -22.93 -4.13
N ASP A 216 -7.98 -24.01 -4.50
CA ASP A 216 -9.16 -24.49 -3.76
C ASP A 216 -8.69 -25.25 -2.51
N LYS A 217 -8.81 -24.60 -1.35
CA LYS A 217 -8.31 -25.13 -0.05
C LYS A 217 -8.84 -26.51 0.29
N TYR A 218 -10.09 -26.79 -0.09
CA TYR A 218 -10.68 -28.10 0.17
C TYR A 218 -10.01 -29.17 -0.70
N LYS A 219 -9.89 -28.94 -2.01
CA LYS A 219 -9.20 -29.85 -2.92
C LYS A 219 -7.73 -30.05 -2.55
N ALA A 220 -7.03 -28.95 -2.25
CA ALA A 220 -5.65 -29.00 -1.79
C ALA A 220 -5.50 -29.87 -0.54
N SER A 221 -6.40 -29.73 0.45
CA SER A 221 -6.37 -30.57 1.65
C SER A 221 -6.59 -32.06 1.34
N LEU A 222 -7.47 -32.41 0.39
CA LEU A 222 -7.66 -33.80 -0.01
C LEU A 222 -6.41 -34.36 -0.68
N GLU A 223 -5.75 -33.56 -1.52
CA GLU A 223 -4.52 -33.99 -2.21
C GLU A 223 -3.34 -34.15 -1.26
N LEU A 224 -3.20 -33.24 -0.28
CA LEU A 224 -2.23 -33.35 0.80
C LEU A 224 -2.42 -34.62 1.60
N ARG A 225 -3.67 -34.96 1.95
CA ARG A 225 -3.98 -36.19 2.70
C ARG A 225 -3.62 -37.46 1.91
N LYS A 226 -3.84 -37.49 0.59
CA LYS A 226 -3.43 -38.62 -0.27
C LYS A 226 -1.91 -38.83 -0.25
N HIS A 227 -1.15 -37.74 -0.12
CA HIS A 227 0.31 -37.76 0.00
C HIS A 227 0.80 -37.95 1.43
N GLY A 228 -0.10 -38.25 2.37
CA GLY A 228 0.23 -38.56 3.76
C GLY A 228 0.51 -37.35 4.65
N PHE A 229 0.15 -36.13 4.23
CA PHE A 229 0.25 -34.94 5.09
C PHE A 229 -0.90 -34.89 6.10
N ILE A 230 -0.60 -34.42 7.30
CA ILE A 230 -1.61 -34.05 8.28
C ILE A 230 -2.37 -32.82 7.77
N THR A 231 -3.70 -32.89 7.76
CA THR A 231 -4.59 -31.80 7.35
C THR A 231 -5.58 -31.47 8.45
N VAL A 232 -5.98 -30.21 8.56
CA VAL A 232 -7.04 -29.81 9.49
C VAL A 232 -8.34 -30.54 9.13
N PRO A 233 -9.02 -31.18 10.09
CA PRO A 233 -10.34 -31.72 9.84
C PRO A 233 -11.28 -30.61 9.40
N SER A 234 -11.98 -30.85 8.31
CA SER A 234 -12.84 -29.86 7.68
C SER A 234 -14.18 -30.44 7.24
N PHE A 235 -15.18 -29.57 7.10
CA PHE A 235 -16.51 -29.84 6.58
C PHE A 235 -16.83 -28.83 5.47
N LEU A 236 -17.28 -29.32 4.31
CA LEU A 236 -17.59 -28.47 3.15
C LEU A 236 -19.08 -28.16 3.12
N VAL A 237 -19.42 -26.88 3.02
CA VAL A 237 -20.78 -26.38 2.76
C VAL A 237 -20.82 -25.90 1.31
N GLN A 238 -21.81 -26.36 0.54
CA GLN A 238 -21.94 -26.00 -0.88
C GLN A 238 -23.41 -25.71 -1.23
N GLY A 239 -23.65 -24.55 -1.85
CA GLY A 239 -25.01 -24.12 -2.24
C GLY A 239 -25.93 -23.85 -1.05
N HIS A 240 -27.24 -24.01 -1.25
CA HIS A 240 -28.27 -23.77 -0.22
C HIS A 240 -28.71 -25.05 0.53
N GLU A 241 -27.96 -26.14 0.43
CA GLU A 241 -28.29 -27.39 1.10
C GLU A 241 -27.82 -27.34 2.56
N THR A 242 -28.77 -27.07 3.47
CA THR A 242 -28.49 -26.96 4.90
C THR A 242 -28.35 -28.33 5.55
N ASN A 243 -27.13 -28.88 5.59
CA ASN A 243 -26.85 -30.19 6.21
C ASN A 243 -26.58 -30.08 7.72
N GLN A 244 -27.50 -29.48 8.48
CA GLN A 244 -27.34 -29.24 9.92
C GLN A 244 -27.08 -30.52 10.72
N SER A 245 -27.76 -31.62 10.37
CA SER A 245 -27.56 -32.91 11.03
C SER A 245 -26.16 -33.48 10.80
N GLU A 246 -25.65 -33.42 9.56
CA GLU A 246 -24.31 -33.92 9.22
C GLU A 246 -23.21 -33.07 9.87
N LEU A 247 -23.39 -31.75 9.92
CA LEU A 247 -22.47 -30.86 10.61
C LEU A 247 -22.47 -31.14 12.12
N SER A 248 -23.64 -31.36 12.74
CA SER A 248 -23.73 -31.75 14.15
C SER A 248 -23.02 -33.07 14.44
N GLU A 249 -23.15 -34.06 13.56
CA GLU A 249 -22.39 -35.31 13.65
C GLU A 249 -20.88 -35.10 13.48
N TRP A 250 -20.48 -34.20 12.57
CA TRP A 250 -19.08 -33.83 12.37
C TRP A 250 -18.49 -33.17 13.63
N PHE A 251 -19.21 -32.26 14.29
CA PHE A 251 -18.80 -31.66 15.56
C PHE A 251 -18.57 -32.74 16.64
N LYS A 252 -19.55 -33.65 16.82
CA LYS A 252 -19.45 -34.75 17.79
C LYS A 252 -18.27 -35.67 17.50
N ARG A 253 -18.04 -36.02 16.22
CA ARG A 253 -16.93 -36.89 15.79
C ARG A 253 -15.57 -36.31 16.15
N HIS A 254 -15.43 -34.99 16.08
CA HIS A 254 -14.20 -34.26 16.38
C HIS A 254 -14.14 -33.72 17.82
N ARG A 255 -15.04 -34.19 18.70
CA ARG A 255 -15.09 -33.78 20.12
C ARG A 255 -15.29 -32.28 20.33
N LEU A 256 -15.99 -31.63 19.40
CA LEU A 256 -16.45 -30.25 19.54
C LEU A 256 -17.88 -30.22 20.08
N ASP A 257 -18.14 -29.27 20.96
CA ASP A 257 -19.50 -29.03 21.48
C ASP A 257 -20.39 -28.46 20.36
N PRO A 258 -21.55 -29.07 20.03
CA PRO A 258 -22.39 -28.59 18.94
C PRO A 258 -22.98 -27.19 19.13
N ASP A 259 -23.04 -26.67 20.35
CA ASP A 259 -23.66 -25.38 20.67
C ASP A 259 -22.63 -24.26 20.88
N SER A 260 -21.39 -24.61 21.25
CA SER A 260 -20.34 -23.65 21.63
C SER A 260 -18.95 -23.95 21.09
N GLY A 261 -18.77 -25.08 20.39
CA GLY A 261 -17.48 -25.51 19.84
C GLY A 261 -16.92 -24.51 18.84
N LYS A 262 -15.65 -24.15 19.01
CA LYS A 262 -14.99 -23.10 18.21
C LYS A 262 -14.46 -23.68 16.89
N VAL A 263 -14.84 -23.05 15.77
CA VAL A 263 -14.40 -23.41 14.42
C VAL A 263 -14.04 -22.16 13.61
N VAL A 264 -13.37 -22.35 12.48
CA VAL A 264 -13.12 -21.31 11.49
C VAL A 264 -14.01 -21.56 10.27
N VAL A 265 -14.70 -20.54 9.80
CA VAL A 265 -15.50 -20.54 8.57
C VAL A 265 -14.77 -19.68 7.54
N LYS A 266 -14.46 -20.24 6.36
CA LYS A 266 -13.70 -19.53 5.31
C LYS A 266 -14.10 -19.94 3.89
N PRO A 267 -14.01 -19.04 2.89
CA PRO A 267 -14.21 -19.41 1.49
C PRO A 267 -13.12 -20.37 1.01
N THR A 268 -13.49 -21.30 0.12
CA THR A 268 -12.53 -22.25 -0.47
C THR A 268 -11.52 -21.57 -1.40
N ARG A 269 -11.96 -20.55 -2.15
CA ARG A 269 -11.22 -19.84 -3.21
C ARG A 269 -10.97 -18.35 -2.91
N GLY A 270 -10.90 -17.98 -1.63
CA GLY A 270 -10.56 -16.61 -1.21
C GLY A 270 -9.12 -16.46 -0.69
N GLY A 271 -8.41 -15.42 -1.09
CA GLY A 271 -7.12 -15.04 -0.52
C GLY A 271 -7.24 -14.02 0.61
N SER A 272 -6.09 -13.61 1.17
CA SER A 272 -5.96 -12.45 2.06
C SER A 272 -6.86 -12.41 3.31
N SER A 273 -7.35 -13.57 3.76
CA SER A 273 -8.30 -13.71 4.88
C SER A 273 -9.63 -12.97 4.67
N ILE A 274 -10.01 -12.67 3.42
CA ILE A 274 -11.30 -12.06 3.10
C ILE A 274 -12.40 -13.12 3.29
N GLY A 275 -13.44 -12.80 4.06
CA GLY A 275 -14.52 -13.73 4.38
C GLY A 275 -14.16 -14.83 5.38
N VAL A 276 -13.03 -14.69 6.11
CA VAL A 276 -12.65 -15.64 7.18
C VAL A 276 -13.24 -15.16 8.51
N GLY A 277 -13.99 -16.03 9.19
CA GLY A 277 -14.58 -15.76 10.50
C GLY A 277 -14.41 -16.93 11.47
N VAL A 278 -14.41 -16.63 12.77
CA VAL A 278 -14.54 -17.65 13.82
C VAL A 278 -16.03 -17.89 14.06
N ALA A 279 -16.47 -19.13 14.22
CA ALA A 279 -17.85 -19.45 14.58
C ALA A 279 -17.92 -20.36 15.82
N TYR A 280 -19.05 -20.30 16.52
CA TYR A 280 -19.29 -21.06 17.74
C TYR A 280 -20.52 -21.97 17.61
N GLY A 281 -20.28 -23.27 17.56
CA GLY A 281 -21.32 -24.28 17.38
C GLY A 281 -21.85 -24.37 15.95
N VAL A 282 -22.75 -25.32 15.74
CA VAL A 282 -23.32 -25.68 14.43
C VAL A 282 -24.16 -24.55 13.85
N ALA A 283 -24.97 -23.89 14.69
CA ALA A 283 -25.90 -22.86 14.24
C ALA A 283 -25.16 -21.63 13.70
N ASP A 284 -24.21 -21.08 14.48
CA ASP A 284 -23.40 -19.92 14.07
C ASP A 284 -22.55 -20.22 12.82
N SER A 285 -21.97 -21.43 12.76
CA SER A 285 -21.17 -21.87 11.61
C SER A 285 -21.96 -21.85 10.30
N LEU A 286 -23.22 -22.32 10.33
CA LEU A 286 -24.09 -22.31 9.16
C LEU A 286 -24.57 -20.90 8.80
N ILE A 287 -24.83 -20.04 9.78
CA ILE A 287 -25.19 -18.64 9.52
C ILE A 287 -24.05 -17.97 8.76
N LYS A 288 -22.83 -17.99 9.32
CA LYS A 288 -21.67 -17.37 8.69
C LYS A 288 -21.35 -17.98 7.31
N ALA A 289 -21.48 -19.30 7.16
CA ALA A 289 -21.25 -19.94 5.86
C ALA A 289 -22.31 -19.55 4.81
N ASN A 290 -23.58 -19.48 5.18
CA ASN A 290 -24.65 -19.06 4.27
C ASN A 290 -24.56 -17.57 3.93
N GLU A 291 -24.11 -16.72 4.87
CA GLU A 291 -23.84 -15.30 4.63
C GLU A 291 -22.81 -15.14 3.51
N LEU A 292 -21.64 -15.80 3.61
CA LEU A 292 -20.60 -15.77 2.58
C LEU A 292 -21.12 -16.21 1.19
N ILE A 293 -21.94 -17.27 1.14
CA ILE A 293 -22.55 -17.76 -0.10
C ILE A 293 -23.56 -16.75 -0.66
N SER A 294 -24.39 -16.17 0.20
CA SER A 294 -25.44 -15.21 -0.20
C SER A 294 -24.86 -13.87 -0.65
N GLU A 295 -23.73 -13.45 -0.08
CA GLU A 295 -22.96 -12.27 -0.50
C GLU A 295 -22.18 -12.52 -1.80
N GLY A 296 -22.15 -13.76 -2.29
CA GLY A 296 -21.46 -14.14 -3.52
C GLY A 296 -19.94 -14.18 -3.39
N ILE A 297 -19.40 -14.28 -2.16
CA ILE A 297 -17.96 -14.35 -1.92
C ILE A 297 -17.37 -15.66 -2.48
N ASP A 298 -18.02 -16.78 -2.17
CA ASP A 298 -17.70 -18.10 -2.74
C ASP A 298 -18.95 -18.99 -2.70
N ASN A 299 -19.10 -19.89 -3.67
CA ASN A 299 -20.20 -20.86 -3.68
C ASN A 299 -19.91 -22.11 -2.84
N LYS A 300 -18.67 -22.23 -2.35
CA LYS A 300 -18.21 -23.27 -1.43
C LYS A 300 -17.52 -22.64 -0.23
N VAL A 301 -17.92 -23.07 0.96
CA VAL A 301 -17.38 -22.59 2.23
C VAL A 301 -16.88 -23.77 3.05
N LEU A 302 -15.72 -23.59 3.67
CA LEU A 302 -15.07 -24.59 4.50
C LEU A 302 -15.23 -24.24 5.98
N ILE A 303 -15.64 -25.22 6.77
CA ILE A 303 -15.67 -25.16 8.23
C ILE A 303 -14.53 -26.03 8.74
N GLU A 304 -13.55 -25.44 9.42
CA GLU A 304 -12.36 -26.11 9.93
C GLU A 304 -12.29 -26.05 11.46
N MET A 305 -11.68 -27.05 12.08
CA MET A 305 -11.36 -26.97 13.51
C MET A 305 -10.48 -25.74 13.81
N PHE A 306 -10.83 -24.98 14.85
CA PHE A 306 -9.98 -23.89 15.32
C PHE A 306 -8.72 -24.47 15.98
N LEU A 307 -7.54 -24.08 15.48
CA LEU A 307 -6.24 -24.57 15.94
C LEU A 307 -5.75 -23.79 17.17
N GLU A 308 -6.34 -24.09 18.33
CA GLU A 308 -6.01 -23.41 19.58
C GLU A 308 -4.57 -23.70 20.07
N GLY A 309 -3.86 -22.65 20.50
CA GLY A 309 -2.48 -22.76 20.97
C GLY A 309 -1.42 -22.99 19.87
N GLY A 310 -1.82 -22.96 18.60
CA GLY A 310 -0.90 -23.01 17.46
C GLY A 310 -0.33 -21.65 17.08
N SER A 311 0.86 -21.66 16.47
CA SER A 311 1.48 -20.51 15.85
C SER A 311 1.40 -20.63 14.33
N GLU A 312 0.91 -19.60 13.65
CA GLU A 312 0.89 -19.55 12.19
C GLU A 312 2.31 -19.32 11.64
N PHE A 313 2.62 -19.92 10.50
CA PHE A 313 3.87 -19.69 9.79
C PHE A 313 3.64 -19.52 8.29
N THR A 314 4.57 -18.81 7.66
CA THR A 314 4.64 -18.63 6.20
C THR A 314 6.00 -19.07 5.68
N ALA A 315 6.04 -19.80 4.58
CA ALA A 315 7.25 -20.24 3.92
C ALA A 315 7.21 -19.94 2.41
N ILE A 316 8.20 -19.18 1.94
CA ILE A 316 8.40 -18.91 0.52
C ILE A 316 9.23 -20.04 -0.10
N VAL A 317 8.74 -20.56 -1.22
CA VAL A 317 9.43 -21.58 -2.01
C VAL A 317 9.83 -20.99 -3.34
N LEU A 318 11.09 -21.19 -3.73
CA LEU A 318 11.63 -20.82 -5.03
C LEU A 318 11.99 -22.09 -5.80
N ASP A 319 11.59 -22.18 -7.06
CA ASP A 319 12.12 -23.21 -7.95
C ASP A 319 13.48 -22.76 -8.48
N VAL A 320 14.51 -23.57 -8.21
CA VAL A 320 15.88 -23.35 -8.73
C VAL A 320 16.28 -24.46 -9.71
N GLY A 321 15.28 -25.16 -10.23
CA GLY A 321 15.40 -26.23 -11.19
C GLY A 321 15.88 -25.77 -12.58
N SER A 322 15.84 -26.68 -13.55
CA SER A 322 16.11 -26.33 -14.95
C SER A 322 15.18 -27.09 -15.89
N GLY A 323 14.70 -26.39 -16.93
CA GLY A 323 13.73 -26.94 -17.87
C GLY A 323 12.46 -27.42 -17.15
N THR A 324 12.18 -28.72 -17.22
CA THR A 324 11.00 -29.35 -16.57
C THR A 324 11.32 -29.97 -15.21
N HIS A 325 12.59 -29.97 -14.77
CA HIS A 325 12.99 -30.55 -13.50
C HIS A 325 12.86 -29.52 -12.38
N ARG A 326 11.91 -29.74 -11.47
CA ARG A 326 11.64 -28.86 -10.33
C ARG A 326 12.59 -29.16 -9.17
N ARG A 327 13.28 -28.14 -8.70
CA ARG A 327 14.15 -28.21 -7.53
C ARG A 327 13.75 -27.08 -6.57
N PRO A 328 12.68 -27.25 -5.78
CA PRO A 328 12.27 -26.22 -4.84
C PRO A 328 13.30 -26.05 -3.72
N VAL A 329 13.60 -24.80 -3.41
CA VAL A 329 14.33 -24.40 -2.20
C VAL A 329 13.43 -23.51 -1.38
N VAL A 330 13.18 -23.93 -0.15
CA VAL A 330 12.37 -23.17 0.81
C VAL A 330 13.27 -22.21 1.57
N LEU A 331 12.88 -20.94 1.54
CA LEU A 331 13.55 -19.86 2.27
C LEU A 331 13.37 -20.03 3.78
N LEU A 332 13.92 -19.09 4.56
CA LEU A 332 13.73 -19.09 6.02
C LEU A 332 12.26 -18.76 6.32
N PRO A 333 11.48 -19.68 6.92
CA PRO A 333 10.09 -19.40 7.24
C PRO A 333 9.94 -18.20 8.18
N THR A 334 8.72 -17.68 8.29
CA THR A 334 8.36 -16.61 9.20
C THR A 334 7.27 -17.11 10.14
N GLU A 335 7.43 -16.90 11.45
CA GLU A 335 6.35 -17.08 12.43
C GLU A 335 5.50 -15.80 12.48
N VAL A 336 4.19 -15.97 12.51
CA VAL A 336 3.21 -14.90 12.70
C VAL A 336 2.64 -14.99 14.11
N GLU A 337 3.00 -14.03 14.96
CA GLU A 337 2.56 -13.95 16.35
C GLU A 337 1.45 -12.91 16.50
N LEU A 338 0.27 -13.32 16.98
CA LEU A 338 -0.81 -12.39 17.34
C LEU A 338 -0.59 -11.88 18.78
N GLN A 339 -0.45 -10.56 18.94
CA GLN A 339 -0.30 -9.92 20.25
C GLN A 339 -1.68 -9.52 20.82
N SER A 340 -2.05 -10.05 21.98
CA SER A 340 -3.26 -9.65 22.70
C SER A 340 -2.94 -8.56 23.73
N ARG A 341 -3.59 -7.38 23.62
CA ARG A 341 -3.51 -6.34 24.66
C ARG A 341 -4.72 -6.42 25.59
N GLY A 342 -4.50 -7.01 26.77
CA GLY A 342 -5.39 -6.91 27.92
C GLY A 342 -6.61 -7.83 27.90
N ALA A 343 -7.03 -8.27 29.08
CA ALA A 343 -8.06 -9.29 29.29
C ALA A 343 -9.51 -8.87 28.97
N ASN A 344 -9.75 -7.65 28.48
CA ASN A 344 -11.09 -7.06 28.41
C ASN A 344 -11.63 -6.76 26.99
N ASP A 345 -10.88 -7.00 25.92
CA ASP A 345 -11.30 -6.65 24.55
C ASP A 345 -11.09 -7.80 23.54
N VAL A 346 -11.33 -9.06 23.92
CA VAL A 346 -11.33 -10.16 22.94
C VAL A 346 -12.70 -10.22 22.25
N GLN A 347 -12.94 -9.30 21.30
CA GLN A 347 -14.01 -9.48 20.30
C GLN A 347 -13.57 -10.51 19.25
N GLU A 348 -14.51 -11.14 18.54
CA GLU A 348 -14.27 -12.18 17.52
C GLU A 348 -13.18 -11.78 16.49
N ASN A 349 -13.09 -10.49 16.18
CA ASN A 349 -12.15 -9.93 15.20
C ASN A 349 -10.68 -9.98 15.64
N ASP A 350 -10.40 -10.17 16.93
CA ASP A 350 -9.04 -10.14 17.46
C ASP A 350 -8.32 -11.49 17.50
N ALA A 351 -9.05 -12.58 17.21
CA ALA A 351 -8.53 -13.95 17.32
C ALA A 351 -7.82 -14.49 16.06
N ILE A 352 -7.84 -13.76 14.93
CA ILE A 352 -7.34 -14.26 13.63
C ILE A 352 -6.39 -13.29 12.93
N PHE A 353 -5.52 -13.82 12.06
CA PHE A 353 -4.67 -13.03 11.18
C PHE A 353 -5.46 -12.53 9.94
N ASN A 354 -6.19 -11.43 10.12
CA ASN A 354 -7.09 -10.87 9.12
C ASN A 354 -6.40 -9.94 8.10
N TYR A 355 -7.13 -9.49 7.08
CA TYR A 355 -6.66 -8.59 6.02
C TYR A 355 -5.96 -7.33 6.58
N ARG A 356 -6.59 -6.65 7.56
CA ARG A 356 -6.03 -5.43 8.15
C ARG A 356 -4.67 -5.71 8.79
N ARG A 357 -4.52 -6.82 9.50
CA ARG A 357 -3.26 -7.21 10.14
C ARG A 357 -2.18 -7.62 9.15
N LYS A 358 -2.57 -8.15 7.98
CA LYS A 358 -1.66 -8.57 6.90
C LYS A 358 -1.03 -7.41 6.15
N TYR A 359 -1.78 -6.34 5.89
CA TYR A 359 -1.37 -5.28 4.95
C TYR A 359 -1.26 -3.89 5.57
N LEU A 360 -1.80 -3.66 6.78
CA LEU A 360 -1.72 -2.35 7.45
C LEU A 360 -0.81 -2.40 8.68
N PRO A 361 -0.03 -1.34 8.94
CA PRO A 361 0.76 -1.21 10.17
C PRO A 361 -0.09 -1.42 11.43
N THR A 362 0.28 -2.40 12.25
CA THR A 362 -0.41 -2.73 13.49
C THR A 362 0.56 -3.31 14.52
N GLN A 363 0.33 -3.00 15.80
CA GLN A 363 1.04 -3.64 16.91
C GLN A 363 0.36 -4.95 17.35
N GLN A 364 -0.75 -5.34 16.70
CA GLN A 364 -1.47 -6.58 17.02
C GLN A 364 -0.77 -7.83 16.48
N VAL A 365 0.24 -7.68 15.62
CA VAL A 365 0.97 -8.79 15.01
C VAL A 365 2.46 -8.48 15.06
N ALA A 366 3.28 -9.51 15.26
CA ALA A 366 4.72 -9.46 15.09
C ALA A 366 5.19 -10.60 14.19
N TYR A 367 6.18 -10.33 13.34
CA TYR A 367 6.78 -11.30 12.43
C TYR A 367 8.21 -11.67 12.85
N HIS A 368 8.46 -12.96 13.03
CA HIS A 368 9.79 -13.48 13.43
C HIS A 368 10.38 -14.31 12.29
N THR A 369 11.52 -13.87 11.72
CA THR A 369 12.20 -14.56 10.60
C THR A 369 13.70 -14.69 10.89
N PRO A 370 14.23 -15.91 11.12
CA PRO A 370 13.53 -17.22 11.17
C PRO A 370 12.51 -17.30 12.32
N PRO A 371 11.59 -18.28 12.36
CA PRO A 371 10.65 -18.39 13.47
C PRO A 371 11.38 -18.75 14.77
N ARG A 372 10.72 -18.59 15.92
CA ARG A 372 11.27 -18.97 17.24
C ARG A 372 11.05 -20.45 17.58
N PHE A 373 10.63 -21.24 16.59
CA PHE A 373 10.44 -22.68 16.73
C PHE A 373 11.77 -23.42 16.88
N SER A 374 11.71 -24.71 17.24
CA SER A 374 12.90 -25.57 17.27
C SER A 374 13.48 -25.77 15.86
N LEU A 375 14.78 -26.08 15.78
CA LEU A 375 15.45 -26.35 14.50
C LEU A 375 14.81 -27.53 13.74
N ASP A 376 14.36 -28.55 14.47
CA ASP A 376 13.62 -29.70 13.90
C ASP A 376 12.29 -29.26 13.28
N ALA A 377 11.52 -28.39 13.95
CA ALA A 377 10.30 -27.84 13.39
C ALA A 377 10.56 -27.00 12.13
N ILE A 378 11.59 -26.14 12.14
CA ILE A 378 11.97 -25.32 10.99
C ILE A 378 12.35 -26.19 9.80
N GLU A 379 13.14 -27.24 10.03
CA GLU A 379 13.58 -28.14 8.97
C GLU A 379 12.41 -28.95 8.39
N ASN A 380 11.49 -29.42 9.23
CA ASN A 380 10.30 -30.13 8.76
C ASN A 380 9.33 -29.20 8.02
N ILE A 381 9.21 -27.93 8.39
CA ILE A 381 8.46 -26.93 7.61
C ILE A 381 9.08 -26.80 6.21
N ARG A 382 10.41 -26.60 6.14
CA ARG A 382 11.13 -26.47 4.85
C ARG A 382 10.98 -27.74 3.99
N LYS A 383 11.17 -28.92 4.59
CA LYS A 383 11.02 -30.20 3.89
C LYS A 383 9.59 -30.41 3.40
N GLY A 384 8.58 -30.12 4.23
CA GLY A 384 7.18 -30.28 3.89
C GLY A 384 6.73 -29.35 2.77
N ALA A 385 7.10 -28.06 2.85
CA ALA A 385 6.84 -27.08 1.82
C ALA A 385 7.51 -27.44 0.48
N SER A 386 8.76 -27.93 0.51
CA SER A 386 9.47 -28.45 -0.67
C SER A 386 8.74 -29.63 -1.31
N LEU A 387 8.30 -30.61 -0.51
CA LEU A 387 7.58 -31.78 -0.99
C LEU A 387 6.23 -31.39 -1.58
N LEU A 388 5.48 -30.52 -0.90
CA LEU A 388 4.20 -30.00 -1.36
C LEU A 388 4.34 -29.32 -2.74
N PHE A 389 5.33 -28.45 -2.89
CA PHE A 389 5.60 -27.75 -4.14
C PHE A 389 5.82 -28.71 -5.31
N GLN A 390 6.56 -29.81 -5.08
CA GLN A 390 6.76 -30.86 -6.08
C GLN A 390 5.50 -31.66 -6.38
N GLN A 391 4.76 -32.11 -5.36
CA GLN A 391 3.57 -32.95 -5.55
C GLN A 391 2.45 -32.20 -6.27
N LEU A 392 2.26 -30.92 -5.95
CA LEU A 392 1.28 -30.07 -6.64
C LEU A 392 1.81 -29.51 -7.97
N CYS A 393 3.00 -29.91 -8.41
CA CYS A 393 3.58 -29.53 -9.69
C CYS A 393 3.72 -28.00 -9.89
N LEU A 394 3.86 -27.25 -8.80
CA LEU A 394 4.01 -25.80 -8.79
C LEU A 394 5.30 -25.37 -9.53
N GLN A 395 5.35 -24.12 -9.96
CA GLN A 395 6.44 -23.59 -10.80
C GLN A 395 6.87 -22.19 -10.36
N ASP A 396 8.15 -21.88 -10.58
CA ASP A 396 8.84 -20.62 -10.34
C ASP A 396 8.91 -20.19 -8.86
N PHE A 397 7.77 -19.93 -8.21
CA PHE A 397 7.71 -19.62 -6.78
C PHE A 397 6.30 -19.83 -6.23
N ALA A 398 6.18 -19.97 -4.90
CA ALA A 398 4.91 -20.01 -4.19
C ALA A 398 5.07 -19.55 -2.74
N ARG A 399 3.97 -19.11 -2.12
CA ARG A 399 3.87 -18.88 -0.67
C ARG A 399 3.00 -19.97 -0.05
N ILE A 400 3.58 -20.74 0.87
CA ILE A 400 2.89 -21.80 1.59
C ILE A 400 2.73 -21.37 3.04
N ASP A 401 1.49 -21.31 3.50
CA ASP A 401 1.13 -20.96 4.88
C ASP A 401 0.68 -22.21 5.64
N GLY A 402 0.85 -22.19 6.96
CA GLY A 402 0.52 -23.31 7.81
C GLY A 402 0.58 -22.98 9.30
N TRP A 403 0.46 -24.01 10.12
CA TRP A 403 0.41 -23.93 11.58
C TRP A 403 1.40 -24.88 12.21
N PHE A 404 2.10 -24.40 13.22
CA PHE A 404 2.88 -25.20 14.15
C PHE A 404 2.12 -25.34 15.47
N LEU A 405 1.77 -26.58 15.82
CA LEU A 405 1.08 -26.95 17.05
C LEU A 405 2.08 -27.60 18.01
N PRO A 406 2.44 -26.94 19.13
CA PRO A 406 3.28 -27.57 20.15
C PRO A 406 2.61 -28.83 20.72
N ASN A 407 3.42 -29.77 21.22
CA ASN A 407 2.90 -31.02 21.82
C ASN A 407 1.85 -30.80 22.92
N SER A 408 1.90 -29.67 23.63
CA SER A 408 0.92 -29.29 24.65
C SER A 408 -0.47 -28.93 24.10
N ALA A 409 -0.58 -28.59 22.82
CA ALA A 409 -1.82 -28.13 22.17
C ALA A 409 -2.48 -29.21 21.29
N CYS A 410 -1.86 -30.39 21.15
CA CYS A 410 -2.21 -31.33 20.10
C CYS A 410 -3.37 -32.27 20.50
N ASN A 411 -4.58 -31.99 20.00
CA ASN A 411 -5.76 -32.87 20.16
C ASN A 411 -6.18 -33.60 18.86
N LEU A 412 -5.36 -33.54 17.80
CA LEU A 412 -5.70 -34.10 16.49
C LEU A 412 -5.52 -35.64 16.47
N PRO A 413 -6.57 -36.41 16.11
CA PRO A 413 -6.48 -37.86 15.98
C PRO A 413 -5.79 -38.24 14.67
N SER A 414 -4.66 -38.98 14.72
CA SER A 414 -4.09 -39.55 13.49
C SER A 414 -3.08 -40.70 13.69
N SER A 415 -2.81 -41.46 12.62
CA SER A 415 -1.90 -42.62 12.58
C SER A 415 -0.41 -42.24 12.53
N GLU A 416 0.48 -43.12 13.00
CA GLU A 416 1.94 -42.88 13.10
C GLU A 416 2.69 -42.60 11.78
N SER A 417 2.07 -42.82 10.61
CA SER A 417 2.74 -42.73 9.30
C SER A 417 2.60 -41.39 8.56
N GLU A 418 1.98 -40.37 9.15
CA GLU A 418 1.69 -39.10 8.47
C GLU A 418 2.81 -38.06 8.62
N PHE A 419 3.12 -37.35 7.54
CA PHE A 419 4.06 -36.23 7.51
C PHE A 419 3.50 -35.03 8.27
N GLY A 420 4.32 -34.44 9.14
CA GLY A 420 3.99 -33.27 9.94
C GLY A 420 4.26 -33.45 11.43
N ARG A 421 4.42 -34.69 11.92
CA ARG A 421 4.84 -34.94 13.31
C ARG A 421 6.35 -34.72 13.47
N THR A 422 6.71 -33.87 14.42
CA THR A 422 8.09 -33.54 14.80
C THR A 422 8.29 -33.88 16.27
N GLU A 423 9.53 -33.87 16.77
CA GLU A 423 9.77 -34.08 18.20
C GLU A 423 9.14 -32.96 19.05
N SER A 424 9.01 -31.77 18.48
CA SER A 424 8.58 -30.55 19.17
C SER A 424 7.08 -30.25 19.05
N GLY A 425 6.38 -30.87 18.10
CA GLY A 425 5.00 -30.54 17.77
C GLY A 425 4.54 -31.09 16.43
N THR A 426 3.38 -30.63 15.95
CA THR A 426 2.79 -31.00 14.66
C THR A 426 2.76 -29.80 13.72
N ILE A 427 3.20 -30.00 12.48
CA ILE A 427 3.17 -29.04 11.38
C ILE A 427 2.01 -29.40 10.46
N ILE A 428 1.20 -28.38 10.13
CA ILE A 428 0.04 -28.52 9.26
C ILE A 428 0.12 -27.42 8.19
N PHE A 429 -0.04 -27.78 6.92
CA PHE A 429 -0.13 -26.81 5.83
C PHE A 429 -1.60 -26.53 5.51
N THR A 430 -1.97 -25.26 5.34
CA THR A 430 -3.38 -24.86 5.18
C THR A 430 -3.66 -24.10 3.91
N ASP A 431 -2.79 -23.16 3.54
CA ASP A 431 -3.04 -22.25 2.42
C ASP A 431 -1.85 -22.23 1.46
N ILE A 432 -2.13 -22.45 0.18
CA ILE A 432 -1.13 -22.46 -0.89
C ILE A 432 -1.46 -21.30 -1.82
N ASN A 433 -0.62 -20.28 -1.80
CA ASN A 433 -0.78 -19.09 -2.60
C ASN A 433 0.24 -19.16 -3.75
N LEU A 434 -0.28 -19.11 -4.96
CA LEU A 434 0.50 -19.34 -6.18
C LEU A 434 1.20 -18.08 -6.65
N ILE A 435 0.69 -16.93 -6.22
CA ILE A 435 1.34 -15.65 -6.36
C ILE A 435 1.49 -15.10 -4.95
N SER A 436 2.71 -15.01 -4.45
CA SER A 436 2.95 -14.32 -3.17
C SER A 436 2.59 -12.84 -3.32
N GLY A 437 2.05 -12.23 -2.27
CA GLY A 437 2.04 -10.76 -2.16
C GLY A 437 3.44 -10.21 -2.39
N MET A 438 3.54 -9.11 -3.16
CA MET A 438 4.80 -8.48 -3.58
C MET A 438 4.85 -7.00 -3.22
N GLU A 439 4.14 -6.59 -2.16
CA GLU A 439 4.37 -5.28 -1.53
C GLU A 439 5.78 -5.21 -0.92
N GLN A 440 6.36 -4.01 -0.76
CA GLN A 440 7.75 -3.79 -0.32
C GLN A 440 8.12 -4.50 1.00
N THR A 441 7.15 -4.72 1.91
CA THR A 441 7.37 -5.43 3.18
C THR A 441 6.78 -6.83 3.20
N SER A 442 6.39 -7.39 2.06
CA SER A 442 5.80 -8.73 1.97
C SER A 442 6.76 -9.85 2.41
N PHE A 443 6.21 -11.01 2.79
CA PHE A 443 7.00 -12.18 3.18
C PHE A 443 8.02 -12.62 2.11
N LEU A 444 7.72 -12.44 0.82
CA LEU A 444 8.68 -12.72 -0.26
C LEU A 444 10.00 -11.97 -0.01
N PHE A 445 9.94 -10.65 0.18
CA PHE A 445 11.15 -9.85 0.35
C PHE A 445 11.75 -9.95 1.75
N GLN A 446 10.92 -10.11 2.79
CA GLN A 446 11.43 -10.35 4.14
C GLN A 446 12.28 -11.62 4.20
N GLN A 447 11.78 -12.75 3.66
CA GLN A 447 12.50 -14.02 3.67
C GLN A 447 13.67 -14.02 2.68
N ALA A 448 13.49 -13.45 1.48
CA ALA A 448 14.56 -13.36 0.47
C ALA A 448 15.75 -12.52 0.95
N SER A 449 15.49 -11.37 1.60
CA SER A 449 16.56 -10.51 2.12
C SER A 449 17.37 -11.16 3.24
N LYS A 450 16.76 -12.04 4.05
CA LYS A 450 17.48 -12.82 5.07
C LYS A 450 18.47 -13.84 4.46
N VAL A 451 18.26 -14.24 3.22
CA VAL A 451 19.15 -15.17 2.50
C VAL A 451 19.94 -14.50 1.37
N GLY A 452 20.07 -13.17 1.40
CA GLY A 452 21.00 -12.44 0.54
C GLY A 452 20.42 -11.84 -0.74
N PHE A 453 19.10 -11.94 -0.96
CA PHE A 453 18.45 -11.38 -2.14
C PHE A 453 17.81 -10.01 -1.88
N SER A 454 18.17 -8.99 -2.67
CA SER A 454 17.36 -7.78 -2.80
C SER A 454 16.05 -8.02 -3.55
N HIS A 455 15.14 -7.06 -3.49
CA HIS A 455 13.89 -7.06 -4.27
C HIS A 455 14.15 -7.26 -5.77
N THR A 456 15.09 -6.49 -6.34
CA THR A 456 15.47 -6.58 -7.75
C THR A 456 16.02 -7.97 -8.06
N ASN A 457 16.94 -8.48 -7.25
CA ASN A 457 17.60 -9.75 -7.54
C ASN A 457 16.63 -10.93 -7.45
N ILE A 458 15.74 -10.97 -6.44
CA ILE A 458 14.75 -12.06 -6.33
C ILE A 458 13.74 -12.04 -7.47
N LEU A 459 13.17 -10.88 -7.81
CA LEU A 459 12.16 -10.77 -8.87
C LEU A 459 12.75 -11.11 -10.24
N ARG A 460 13.95 -10.62 -10.54
CA ARG A 460 14.64 -10.97 -11.79
C ARG A 460 15.01 -12.44 -11.83
N SER A 461 15.42 -13.04 -10.70
CA SER A 461 15.69 -14.48 -10.62
C SER A 461 14.44 -15.30 -10.95
N ILE A 462 13.26 -14.90 -10.45
CA ILE A 462 11.98 -15.54 -10.76
C ILE A 462 11.65 -15.41 -12.26
N ILE A 463 11.80 -14.22 -12.85
CA ILE A 463 11.53 -14.00 -14.28
C ILE A 463 12.50 -14.80 -15.16
N HIS A 464 13.79 -14.78 -14.82
CA HIS A 464 14.81 -15.52 -15.57
C HIS A 464 14.57 -17.03 -15.48
N HIS A 465 14.23 -17.56 -14.30
CA HIS A 465 13.85 -18.96 -14.14
C HIS A 465 12.63 -19.31 -15.00
N ALA A 466 11.57 -18.50 -14.95
CA ALA A 466 10.36 -18.73 -15.75
C ALA A 466 10.66 -18.80 -17.26
N CYS A 467 11.54 -17.93 -17.76
CA CYS A 467 11.96 -17.94 -19.15
C CYS A 467 12.68 -19.25 -19.57
N LEU A 468 13.31 -19.98 -18.66
CA LEU A 468 13.97 -21.26 -18.97
C LEU A 468 12.97 -22.36 -19.32
N ARG A 469 11.71 -22.22 -18.91
CA ARG A 469 10.63 -23.14 -19.31
C ARG A 469 10.28 -23.02 -20.79
N PHE A 470 10.67 -21.91 -21.44
CA PHE A 470 10.33 -21.61 -22.82
C PHE A 470 11.59 -21.62 -23.71
N PRO A 471 11.75 -22.61 -24.62
CA PRO A 471 12.99 -22.76 -25.41
C PRO A 471 13.43 -21.52 -26.19
N ASN A 472 12.45 -20.74 -26.69
CA ASN A 472 12.71 -19.51 -27.45
C ASN A 472 13.38 -18.43 -26.58
N LEU A 473 13.07 -18.38 -25.28
CA LEU A 473 13.58 -17.39 -24.33
C LEU A 473 14.84 -17.87 -23.62
N ALA A 474 14.97 -19.17 -23.35
CA ALA A 474 16.16 -19.75 -22.74
C ALA A 474 17.45 -19.41 -23.54
N SER A 475 17.35 -19.33 -24.86
CA SER A 475 18.47 -18.93 -25.73
C SER A 475 18.86 -17.46 -25.59
N ILE A 476 17.91 -16.59 -25.25
CA ILE A 476 18.14 -15.15 -25.03
C ILE A 476 18.91 -14.98 -23.73
N ILE A 477 18.46 -15.61 -22.64
CA ILE A 477 19.08 -15.49 -21.32
C ILE A 477 20.49 -16.06 -21.29
N ASN A 478 20.72 -17.22 -21.92
CA ASN A 478 22.05 -17.83 -21.97
C ASN A 478 23.05 -17.02 -22.82
N LYS A 479 22.57 -16.15 -23.71
CA LYS A 479 23.41 -15.22 -24.51
C LYS A 479 23.55 -13.85 -23.85
N SER A 480 22.48 -13.33 -23.25
CA SER A 480 22.45 -12.06 -22.50
C SER A 480 23.06 -12.19 -21.10
N GLY A 481 23.38 -13.41 -20.65
CA GLY A 481 24.20 -13.68 -19.45
C GLY A 481 25.59 -13.05 -19.51
N GLN A 482 26.02 -12.54 -20.67
CA GLN A 482 26.96 -11.43 -20.72
C GLN A 482 26.24 -10.10 -20.46
N VAL A 483 25.74 -9.94 -19.23
CA VAL A 483 25.43 -8.60 -18.72
C VAL A 483 26.71 -7.79 -18.91
N PRO A 484 26.67 -6.56 -19.48
CA PRO A 484 27.85 -5.72 -19.53
C PRO A 484 28.41 -5.64 -18.12
N SER A 485 29.61 -6.20 -18.03
CA SER A 485 30.42 -6.31 -16.84
C SER A 485 30.22 -5.09 -15.93
N LYS A 486 29.50 -5.27 -14.80
CA LYS A 486 29.97 -4.69 -13.54
C LYS A 486 31.34 -5.33 -13.30
N SER A 487 32.37 -4.75 -13.92
CA SER A 487 33.59 -5.49 -14.19
C SER A 487 34.42 -5.75 -12.94
N LYS A 488 34.70 -7.05 -12.76
CA LYS A 488 35.72 -7.68 -11.91
C LYS A 488 35.54 -7.59 -10.39
N TYR A 489 34.61 -8.36 -9.82
CA TYR A 489 34.84 -8.97 -8.50
C TYR A 489 34.28 -10.40 -8.42
N SER A 490 34.85 -11.30 -9.22
CA SER A 490 34.80 -12.73 -8.95
C SER A 490 35.94 -13.11 -8.01
N LYS A 491 35.68 -13.15 -6.70
CA LYS A 491 36.37 -14.02 -5.72
C LYS A 491 35.63 -13.98 -4.38
N LEU A 492 35.00 -15.10 -4.08
CA LEU A 492 34.66 -15.69 -2.78
C LEU A 492 35.10 -14.89 -1.53
N ASN A 493 34.16 -14.72 -0.59
CA ASN A 493 34.37 -14.35 0.81
C ASN A 493 35.18 -13.07 1.06
N ARG A 494 34.57 -11.91 0.82
CA ARG A 494 34.88 -10.67 1.53
C ARG A 494 33.75 -9.67 1.33
N SER A 495 33.40 -8.97 2.42
CA SER A 495 32.64 -7.72 2.47
C SER A 495 32.50 -7.03 1.11
N VAL A 496 31.26 -6.68 0.72
CA VAL A 496 30.97 -5.82 -0.44
C VAL A 496 32.04 -4.73 -0.50
N PRO A 497 32.81 -4.60 -1.60
CA PRO A 497 33.86 -3.60 -1.67
C PRO A 497 33.20 -2.23 -1.46
N ARG A 498 33.64 -1.49 -0.43
CA ARG A 498 33.25 -0.09 -0.26
C ARG A 498 33.47 0.60 -1.61
N ARG A 499 32.39 1.14 -2.20
CA ARG A 499 32.45 1.79 -3.52
C ARG A 499 33.24 3.09 -3.36
N GLU A 500 34.52 3.06 -3.70
CA GLU A 500 35.38 4.25 -3.65
C GLU A 500 34.78 5.34 -4.56
N GLY A 501 34.45 6.50 -3.97
CA GLY A 501 33.86 7.65 -4.67
C GLY A 501 32.33 7.71 -4.70
N ALA A 502 31.60 6.73 -4.16
CA ALA A 502 30.15 6.82 -4.06
C ALA A 502 29.72 7.83 -2.98
N ARG A 503 28.72 8.66 -3.29
CA ARG A 503 28.14 9.63 -2.35
C ARG A 503 27.39 8.89 -1.25
N LYS A 504 27.78 9.13 -0.01
CA LYS A 504 27.12 8.56 1.18
C LYS A 504 25.82 9.28 1.45
N VAL A 505 24.75 8.52 1.64
CA VAL A 505 23.42 9.04 1.96
C VAL A 505 22.87 8.30 3.16
N PHE A 506 22.47 9.01 4.20
CA PHE A 506 21.75 8.42 5.33
C PHE A 506 20.29 8.79 5.26
N VAL A 507 19.40 7.81 5.21
CA VAL A 507 17.94 8.03 5.24
C VAL A 507 17.48 7.80 6.67
N ILE A 508 17.09 8.86 7.38
CA ILE A 508 16.64 8.77 8.77
C ILE A 508 15.11 8.84 8.86
N PHE A 509 14.51 7.90 9.60
CA PHE A 509 13.06 7.76 9.80
C PHE A 509 12.75 7.19 11.19
N GLY A 510 11.47 6.99 11.53
CA GLY A 510 10.99 6.63 12.86
C GLY A 510 10.56 7.86 13.68
N GLY A 511 10.92 7.89 14.96
CA GLY A 511 10.57 8.96 15.90
C GLY A 511 9.51 8.58 16.93
N ASP A 512 9.19 9.53 17.83
CA ASP A 512 8.30 9.33 18.99
C ASP A 512 6.83 9.67 18.72
N THR A 513 6.50 10.13 17.52
CA THR A 513 5.18 10.67 17.20
C THR A 513 4.18 9.57 16.83
N SER A 514 2.90 9.95 16.74
CA SER A 514 1.86 9.09 16.14
C SER A 514 2.16 8.75 14.67
N GLU A 515 2.91 9.61 13.98
CA GLU A 515 3.26 9.48 12.55
C GLU A 515 4.45 8.53 12.29
N ARG A 516 5.05 7.95 13.33
CA ARG A 516 6.26 7.09 13.21
C ARG A 516 6.11 5.91 12.25
N GLN A 517 4.89 5.37 12.06
CA GLN A 517 4.67 4.29 11.10
C GLN A 517 4.70 4.79 9.65
N VAL A 518 4.09 5.94 9.39
CA VAL A 518 4.21 6.62 8.08
C VAL A 518 5.66 7.01 7.82
N SER A 519 6.40 7.37 8.87
CA SER A 519 7.82 7.72 8.83
C SER A 519 8.66 6.52 8.40
N LEU A 520 8.42 5.34 9.00
CA LEU A 520 9.02 4.08 8.55
C LEU A 520 8.71 3.77 7.08
N MET A 521 7.44 3.82 6.68
CA MET A 521 7.05 3.53 5.28
C MET A 521 7.70 4.50 4.29
N SER A 522 7.75 5.78 4.62
CA SER A 522 8.39 6.82 3.81
C SER A 522 9.90 6.62 3.71
N GLY A 523 10.56 6.35 4.84
CA GLY A 523 11.99 6.05 4.89
C GLY A 523 12.37 4.81 4.08
N THR A 524 11.59 3.73 4.20
CA THR A 524 11.75 2.50 3.42
C THR A 524 11.60 2.76 1.92
N ASN A 525 10.56 3.49 1.51
CA ASN A 525 10.31 3.79 0.10
C ASN A 525 11.41 4.66 -0.51
N VAL A 526 11.85 5.72 0.19
CA VAL A 526 12.97 6.58 -0.23
C VAL A 526 14.26 5.75 -0.36
N TRP A 527 14.57 4.94 0.65
CA TRP A 527 15.76 4.10 0.65
C TRP A 527 15.78 3.12 -0.53
N LEU A 528 14.70 2.38 -0.76
CA LEU A 528 14.59 1.46 -1.90
C LEU A 528 14.76 2.18 -3.24
N ASN A 529 14.13 3.35 -3.40
CA ASN A 529 14.22 4.12 -4.64
C ASN A 529 15.64 4.65 -4.91
N LEU A 530 16.37 5.10 -3.88
CA LEU A 530 17.72 5.62 -4.04
C LEU A 530 18.76 4.51 -4.29
N GLN A 531 18.47 3.26 -3.95
CA GLN A 531 19.36 2.11 -4.21
C GLN A 531 19.52 1.78 -5.70
N ALA A 532 18.63 2.27 -6.57
CA ALA A 532 18.74 2.11 -8.01
C ALA A 532 19.98 2.81 -8.61
N PHE A 533 20.55 3.79 -7.89
CA PHE A 533 21.66 4.61 -8.37
C PHE A 533 23.01 4.06 -7.94
N HIS A 534 23.90 3.78 -8.90
CA HIS A 534 25.21 3.17 -8.63
C HIS A 534 26.22 4.12 -7.97
N ASP A 535 26.04 5.43 -8.15
CA ASP A 535 26.87 6.48 -7.56
C ASP A 535 26.50 6.79 -6.09
N LEU A 536 25.45 6.16 -5.56
CA LEU A 536 25.02 6.31 -4.17
C LEU A 536 25.36 5.08 -3.32
N GLU A 537 25.64 5.33 -2.04
CA GLU A 537 25.61 4.32 -1.00
C GLU A 537 24.65 4.79 0.10
N VAL A 538 23.49 4.14 0.17
CA VAL A 538 22.35 4.60 0.97
C VAL A 538 22.18 3.73 2.20
N THR A 539 22.30 4.31 3.39
CA THR A 539 22.14 3.61 4.68
C THR A 539 20.85 4.03 5.37
N PRO A 540 19.90 3.10 5.61
CA PRO A 540 18.69 3.38 6.36
C PRO A 540 18.97 3.46 7.86
N CYS A 541 18.39 4.44 8.54
CA CYS A 541 18.64 4.75 9.94
C CYS A 541 17.32 4.96 10.70
N LEU A 542 17.04 4.14 11.72
CA LEU A 542 15.86 4.29 12.58
C LEU A 542 16.18 5.15 13.80
N LEU A 543 15.47 6.26 13.95
CA LEU A 543 15.34 7.00 15.20
C LEU A 543 14.35 6.28 16.12
N SER A 544 14.87 5.66 17.17
CA SER A 544 14.10 4.87 18.14
C SER A 544 13.25 5.74 19.05
N THR A 545 12.17 5.16 19.58
CA THR A 545 11.34 5.80 20.60
C THR A 545 12.07 5.90 21.96
N THR A 546 11.77 6.94 22.76
CA THR A 546 12.44 7.25 24.04
C THR A 546 12.07 6.28 25.18
N SER A 547 11.08 5.40 25.01
CA SER A 547 10.37 4.77 26.13
C SER A 547 11.05 3.56 26.81
N GLU A 548 12.10 2.94 26.27
CA GLU A 548 12.46 1.57 26.76
C GLU A 548 13.86 1.38 27.38
N TYR A 549 14.61 2.44 27.67
CA TYR A 549 15.89 2.27 28.42
C TYR A 549 16.15 3.25 29.57
N GLU A 550 15.19 4.12 29.92
CA GLU A 550 15.28 4.92 31.14
C GLU A 550 14.45 4.29 32.27
N SER A 551 14.95 3.17 32.80
CA SER A 551 14.60 2.71 34.14
C SER A 551 15.00 3.79 35.16
N THR A 552 14.01 4.50 35.67
CA THR A 552 13.90 5.00 37.06
C THR A 552 15.22 5.21 37.81
N VAL A 553 15.96 6.27 37.50
CA VAL A 553 16.80 6.96 38.48
C VAL A 553 16.74 8.45 38.18
N ASP A 554 16.26 9.21 39.16
CA ASP A 554 16.18 10.68 39.24
C ASP A 554 15.19 11.42 38.33
N GLY A 555 14.05 11.78 38.94
CA GLY A 555 12.99 12.62 38.41
C GLY A 555 13.38 14.08 38.18
N LYS A 556 14.24 14.32 37.19
CA LYS A 556 14.46 15.62 36.54
C LYS A 556 14.74 15.41 35.04
N LYS A 557 13.71 15.10 34.24
CA LYS A 557 13.88 14.91 32.79
C LYS A 557 13.81 16.25 32.04
N ALA A 558 14.96 16.82 31.75
CA ALA A 558 15.13 17.48 30.45
C ALA A 558 15.51 16.37 29.47
N ASP A 559 14.56 15.92 28.65
CA ASP A 559 14.78 14.91 27.62
C ASP A 559 15.88 15.42 26.66
N ASN A 560 17.12 14.96 26.85
CA ASN A 560 18.23 15.43 26.04
C ASN A 560 18.17 14.73 24.69
N VAL A 561 17.59 15.39 23.69
CA VAL A 561 17.43 14.92 22.30
C VAL A 561 18.70 14.26 21.76
N MET A 562 19.88 14.74 22.15
CA MET A 562 21.19 14.20 21.73
C MET A 562 21.49 12.77 22.22
N ASN A 563 20.80 12.29 23.24
CA ASN A 563 20.94 10.94 23.79
C ASN A 563 19.97 9.93 23.16
N ARG A 564 19.05 10.38 22.30
CA ARG A 564 18.12 9.49 21.60
C ARG A 564 18.89 8.46 20.79
N THR A 565 18.34 7.26 20.69
CA THR A 565 19.02 6.14 20.00
C THR A 565 18.72 6.18 18.51
N VAL A 566 19.76 6.03 17.69
CA VAL A 566 19.67 5.84 16.24
C VAL A 566 20.29 4.49 15.87
N TRP A 567 19.57 3.67 15.12
CA TRP A 567 20.05 2.39 14.60
C TRP A 567 20.35 2.49 13.11
N SER A 568 21.56 2.16 12.69
CA SER A 568 21.83 1.86 11.28
C SER A 568 21.38 0.44 10.98
N LEU A 569 20.51 0.29 9.98
CA LEU A 569 19.80 -0.95 9.71
C LEU A 569 20.39 -1.71 8.51
N PRO A 570 20.53 -3.04 8.60
CA PRO A 570 20.75 -3.87 7.43
C PRO A 570 19.45 -4.05 6.63
N TYR A 571 19.56 -4.44 5.37
CA TYR A 571 18.44 -4.53 4.42
C TYR A 571 17.23 -5.29 4.99
N SER A 572 17.46 -6.45 5.61
CA SER A 572 16.38 -7.33 6.10
C SER A 572 15.57 -6.79 7.28
N LEU A 573 16.12 -5.82 8.03
CA LEU A 573 15.47 -5.26 9.22
C LEU A 573 14.63 -4.03 8.91
N VAL A 574 14.84 -3.39 7.75
CA VAL A 574 14.02 -2.25 7.29
C VAL A 574 12.62 -2.71 6.86
N LEU A 575 12.50 -3.96 6.38
CA LEU A 575 11.28 -4.50 5.80
C LEU A 575 10.30 -4.99 6.88
N ARG A 576 9.75 -4.07 7.68
CA ARG A 576 8.75 -4.35 8.72
C ARG A 576 7.60 -3.35 8.62
N HIS A 577 6.46 -3.70 9.21
CA HIS A 577 5.27 -2.85 9.15
C HIS A 577 5.26 -1.78 10.23
N THR A 578 5.94 -2.03 11.36
CA THR A 578 6.02 -1.06 12.46
C THR A 578 7.42 -0.77 12.96
N THR A 579 7.63 0.44 13.51
CA THR A 579 8.90 0.83 14.13
C THR A 579 9.30 -0.06 15.31
N GLU A 580 8.30 -0.57 16.02
CA GLU A 580 8.46 -1.46 17.17
C GLU A 580 8.97 -2.84 16.72
N GLU A 581 8.46 -3.36 15.61
CA GLU A 581 8.99 -4.59 15.00
C GLU A 581 10.44 -4.42 14.53
N VAL A 582 10.78 -3.28 13.92
CA VAL A 582 12.17 -2.99 13.53
C VAL A 582 13.08 -3.00 14.76
N LEU A 583 12.66 -2.33 15.84
CA LEU A 583 13.43 -2.26 17.08
C LEU A 583 13.59 -3.65 17.73
N ALA A 584 12.50 -4.41 17.86
CA ALA A 584 12.53 -5.76 18.40
C ALA A 584 13.48 -6.65 17.57
N ALA A 585 13.40 -6.57 16.24
CA ALA A 585 14.27 -7.32 15.35
C ALA A 585 15.73 -6.86 15.41
N CYS A 586 16.01 -5.58 15.72
CA CYS A 586 17.37 -5.10 15.99
C CYS A 586 17.95 -5.71 17.26
N ILE A 587 17.17 -5.76 18.33
CA ILE A 587 17.57 -6.35 19.62
C ILE A 587 17.81 -7.86 19.45
N GLU A 588 16.90 -8.54 18.77
CA GLU A 588 17.01 -9.96 18.46
C GLU A 588 18.23 -10.28 17.59
N ALA A 589 18.53 -9.45 16.58
CA ALA A 589 19.65 -9.67 15.68
C ALA A 589 21.03 -9.57 16.35
N ILE A 590 21.15 -8.81 17.45
CA ILE A 590 22.43 -8.67 18.20
C ILE A 590 22.54 -9.65 19.38
N GLU A 591 21.49 -10.42 19.66
CA GLU A 591 21.50 -11.45 20.69
C GLU A 591 22.39 -12.63 20.21
N PRO A 592 23.45 -13.01 20.96
CA PRO A 592 24.47 -13.93 20.46
C PRO A 592 23.95 -15.29 20.00
N ASP A 593 23.05 -15.91 20.75
CA ASP A 593 22.58 -17.27 20.45
C ASP A 593 21.67 -17.25 19.22
N ARG A 594 20.78 -16.25 19.13
CA ARG A 594 19.91 -16.03 17.98
C ARG A 594 20.67 -15.63 16.72
N ALA A 595 21.69 -14.81 16.83
CA ALA A 595 22.57 -14.45 15.71
C ALA A 595 23.28 -15.69 15.15
N ALA A 596 23.83 -16.54 16.02
CA ALA A 596 24.49 -17.78 15.61
C ALA A 596 23.51 -18.77 14.93
N MET A 597 22.32 -18.95 15.51
CA MET A 597 21.26 -19.78 14.92
C MET A 597 20.84 -19.26 13.54
N THR A 598 20.61 -17.96 13.42
CA THR A 598 20.19 -17.31 12.16
C THR A 598 21.27 -17.43 11.09
N SER A 599 22.53 -17.20 11.44
CA SER A 599 23.67 -17.34 10.53
C SER A 599 23.78 -18.77 9.97
N ASN A 600 23.64 -19.79 10.81
CA ASN A 600 23.70 -21.19 10.39
C ASN A 600 22.56 -21.54 9.42
N LEU A 601 21.32 -21.18 9.78
CA LEU A 601 20.15 -21.40 8.92
C LEU A 601 20.28 -20.66 7.59
N ARG A 602 20.77 -19.42 7.62
CA ARG A 602 21.03 -18.60 6.42
C ARG A 602 22.04 -19.26 5.51
N GLU A 603 23.20 -19.68 6.03
CA GLU A 603 24.24 -20.37 5.25
C GLU A 603 23.70 -21.64 4.59
N LYS A 604 22.90 -22.43 5.32
CA LYS A 604 22.27 -23.63 4.77
C LYS A 604 21.39 -23.31 3.56
N VAL A 605 20.47 -22.35 3.68
CA VAL A 605 19.59 -21.95 2.57
C VAL A 605 20.37 -21.37 1.41
N MET A 606 21.37 -20.53 1.67
CA MET A 606 22.21 -19.94 0.62
C MET A 606 22.99 -21.00 -0.15
N ASN A 607 23.50 -22.04 0.52
CA ASN A 607 24.16 -23.16 -0.13
C ASN A 607 23.18 -23.97 -1.00
N ASP A 608 21.96 -24.22 -0.51
CA ASP A 608 20.91 -24.90 -1.28
C ASP A 608 20.58 -24.12 -2.57
N LEU A 609 20.44 -22.80 -2.46
CA LEU A 609 20.20 -21.88 -3.59
C LEU A 609 21.38 -21.83 -4.57
N MET A 610 22.61 -21.70 -4.08
CA MET A 610 23.82 -21.69 -4.92
C MET A 610 23.98 -22.99 -5.70
N GLU A 611 23.76 -24.13 -5.04
CA GLU A 611 23.84 -25.44 -5.68
C GLU A 611 22.71 -25.64 -6.70
N GLY A 612 21.54 -25.03 -6.46
CA GLY A 612 20.44 -24.96 -7.43
C GLY A 612 20.78 -24.13 -8.65
N PHE A 613 21.32 -22.93 -8.42
CA PHE A 613 21.63 -21.97 -9.48
C PHE A 613 22.98 -22.19 -10.18
N LYS A 614 23.77 -23.18 -9.78
CA LYS A 614 25.14 -23.39 -10.31
C LYS A 614 25.24 -23.51 -11.84
N ASP A 615 24.21 -24.07 -12.47
CA ASP A 615 24.16 -24.32 -13.91
C ASP A 615 23.53 -23.15 -14.69
N HIS A 616 23.13 -22.09 -13.98
CA HIS A 616 22.40 -20.95 -14.52
C HIS A 616 23.32 -19.75 -14.72
N SER A 617 23.71 -19.51 -15.98
CA SER A 617 24.69 -18.46 -16.34
C SER A 617 24.26 -17.02 -15.97
N TRP A 618 22.96 -16.77 -15.79
CA TRP A 618 22.41 -15.47 -15.43
C TRP A 618 22.53 -15.16 -13.93
N PHE A 619 22.69 -16.17 -13.07
CA PHE A 619 22.79 -15.96 -11.62
C PHE A 619 24.23 -15.64 -11.22
N THR A 620 24.47 -14.39 -10.81
CA THR A 620 25.80 -13.92 -10.43
C THR A 620 26.07 -13.95 -8.91
N GLY A 621 25.11 -14.47 -8.13
CA GLY A 621 25.18 -14.52 -6.68
C GLY A 621 24.24 -13.55 -5.97
N PHE A 622 24.46 -13.42 -4.67
CA PHE A 622 23.66 -12.60 -3.75
C PHE A 622 24.17 -11.16 -3.68
N ASP A 623 23.27 -10.22 -3.46
CA ASP A 623 23.55 -8.78 -3.47
C ASP A 623 23.31 -8.09 -2.11
N ILE A 624 22.91 -8.86 -1.10
CA ILE A 624 22.84 -8.42 0.31
C ILE A 624 23.84 -9.19 1.17
N ALA A 625 24.62 -8.44 1.95
CA ALA A 625 25.55 -8.97 2.95
C ALA A 625 24.86 -9.28 4.29
N ASP A 626 25.49 -10.16 5.07
CA ASP A 626 25.07 -10.48 6.44
C ASP A 626 25.63 -9.44 7.41
N GLU A 627 24.91 -8.32 7.55
CA GLU A 627 25.32 -7.21 8.40
C GLU A 627 24.42 -7.13 9.64
N LEU A 628 25.03 -6.90 10.80
CA LEU A 628 24.32 -6.65 12.05
C LEU A 628 23.94 -5.17 12.16
N PRO A 629 22.79 -4.85 12.78
CA PRO A 629 22.42 -3.46 13.05
C PRO A 629 23.40 -2.83 14.05
N ILE A 630 23.66 -1.53 13.87
CA ILE A 630 24.60 -0.78 14.72
C ILE A 630 23.85 0.32 15.45
N ARG A 631 24.02 0.36 16.78
CA ARG A 631 23.39 1.35 17.67
C ARG A 631 24.30 2.56 17.91
N PHE A 632 23.73 3.75 17.82
CA PHE A 632 24.37 5.03 18.13
C PHE A 632 23.47 5.88 19.03
N SER A 633 24.06 6.80 19.80
CA SER A 633 23.29 8.00 20.20
C SER A 633 23.18 8.97 19.03
N LEU A 634 22.15 9.82 19.02
CA LEU A 634 21.95 10.82 17.96
C LEU A 634 23.20 11.69 17.77
N LYS A 635 23.85 12.10 18.87
CA LYS A 635 25.12 12.81 18.83
C LYS A 635 26.25 12.02 18.15
N GLN A 636 26.35 10.72 18.41
CA GLN A 636 27.35 9.87 17.76
C GLN A 636 27.04 9.68 16.28
N TRP A 637 25.77 9.50 15.93
CA TRP A 637 25.31 9.34 14.55
C TRP A 637 25.53 10.61 13.71
N ILE A 638 25.26 11.80 14.25
CA ILE A 638 25.55 13.08 13.56
C ILE A 638 27.06 13.19 13.28
N LYS A 639 27.92 12.85 14.25
CA LYS A 639 29.38 12.82 14.03
C LYS A 639 29.80 11.81 12.98
N LEU A 640 29.12 10.65 12.92
CA LEU A 640 29.33 9.65 11.88
C LEU A 640 28.96 10.21 10.49
N ALA A 641 27.80 10.85 10.37
CA ALA A 641 27.33 11.46 9.13
C ALA A 641 28.31 12.53 8.63
N LYS A 642 28.79 13.40 9.52
CA LYS A 642 29.84 14.39 9.20
C LYS A 642 31.14 13.73 8.73
N LYS A 643 31.64 12.73 9.47
CA LYS A 643 32.88 12.03 9.12
C LYS A 643 32.76 11.29 7.78
N ALA A 644 31.58 10.81 7.46
CA ALA A 644 31.28 10.13 6.20
C ALA A 644 31.01 11.09 5.03
N GLU A 645 31.01 12.42 5.27
CA GLU A 645 30.60 13.44 4.29
C GLU A 645 29.23 13.12 3.68
N ALA A 646 28.33 12.57 4.51
CA ALA A 646 27.04 12.07 4.06
C ALA A 646 26.02 13.21 3.88
N THR A 647 25.13 13.05 2.90
CA THR A 647 23.87 13.81 2.87
C THR A 647 22.80 13.07 3.66
N VAL A 648 22.05 13.77 4.50
CA VAL A 648 20.95 13.18 5.28
C VAL A 648 19.63 13.40 4.56
N PHE A 649 18.97 12.31 4.17
CA PHE A 649 17.57 12.37 3.76
C PHE A 649 16.69 12.25 5.00
N ILE A 650 15.94 13.30 5.33
CA ILE A 650 15.04 13.33 6.48
C ILE A 650 13.67 12.78 6.04
N ALA A 651 13.28 11.65 6.61
CA ALA A 651 11.96 11.05 6.50
C ALA A 651 11.32 10.83 7.89
N VAL A 652 11.79 11.57 8.91
CA VAL A 652 11.20 11.60 10.25
C VAL A 652 9.99 12.53 10.21
N HIS A 653 8.79 11.99 10.38
CA HIS A 653 7.54 12.78 10.43
C HIS A 653 7.17 13.23 11.84
N GLY A 654 6.73 14.48 11.94
CA GLY A 654 6.37 15.14 13.19
C GLY A 654 7.54 15.34 14.16
N GLY A 655 7.27 16.08 15.25
CA GLY A 655 8.24 16.32 16.31
C GLY A 655 9.58 16.87 15.79
N ILE A 656 10.69 16.28 16.24
CA ILE A 656 12.04 16.77 15.90
C ILE A 656 12.38 16.73 14.41
N GLY A 657 11.62 15.96 13.61
CA GLY A 657 11.77 15.88 12.16
C GLY A 657 11.20 17.09 11.42
N GLU A 658 10.25 17.80 12.01
CA GLU A 658 9.50 18.89 11.36
C GLU A 658 9.50 20.22 12.14
N ASP A 659 9.89 20.21 13.42
CA ASP A 659 9.91 21.41 14.27
C ASP A 659 11.20 22.25 14.15
N GLY A 660 12.15 21.82 13.31
CA GLY A 660 13.45 22.46 13.09
C GLY A 660 14.57 21.97 14.02
N THR A 661 14.30 21.05 14.96
CA THR A 661 15.29 20.54 15.91
C THR A 661 16.36 19.70 15.23
N LEU A 662 15.99 18.67 14.46
CA LEU A 662 16.96 17.85 13.74
C LEU A 662 17.73 18.65 12.70
N GLN A 663 17.04 19.56 11.99
CA GLN A 663 17.64 20.48 11.03
C GLN A 663 18.72 21.35 11.68
N SER A 664 18.43 21.95 12.84
CA SER A 664 19.39 22.77 13.59
C SER A 664 20.62 21.98 14.02
N LEU A 665 20.44 20.72 14.42
CA LEU A 665 21.53 19.84 14.82
C LEU A 665 22.45 19.47 13.65
N LEU A 666 21.88 19.29 12.45
CA LEU A 666 22.65 19.03 11.23
C LEU A 666 23.33 20.30 10.70
N ASP A 667 22.64 21.43 10.71
CA ASP A 667 23.17 22.75 10.35
C ASP A 667 24.40 23.11 11.21
N ALA A 668 24.32 22.86 12.53
CA ALA A 668 25.42 23.14 13.47
C ALA A 668 26.71 22.37 13.14
N GLU A 669 26.60 21.24 12.46
CA GLU A 669 27.74 20.40 12.06
C GLU A 669 28.11 20.55 10.58
N GLY A 670 27.35 21.33 9.80
CA GLY A 670 27.55 21.57 8.38
C GLY A 670 27.15 20.38 7.50
N ILE A 671 26.20 19.55 7.94
CA ILE A 671 25.77 18.35 7.23
C ILE A 671 24.60 18.71 6.31
N PRO A 672 24.69 18.46 4.99
CA PRO A 672 23.58 18.74 4.07
C PRO A 672 22.41 17.77 4.31
N TYR A 673 21.18 18.29 4.22
CA TYR A 673 19.96 17.49 4.36
C TYR A 673 18.83 17.94 3.44
N THR A 674 17.89 17.02 3.19
CA THR A 674 16.71 17.27 2.36
C THR A 674 15.63 18.03 3.11
N GLY A 675 14.95 18.94 2.41
CA GLY A 675 13.81 19.70 2.93
C GLY A 675 14.19 21.07 3.52
N PRO A 676 13.22 21.77 4.12
CA PRO A 676 13.39 23.13 4.62
C PRO A 676 14.37 23.22 5.79
N GLY A 677 14.98 24.39 5.94
CA GLY A 677 15.87 24.67 7.07
C GLY A 677 15.15 24.88 8.41
N ALA A 678 15.92 24.86 9.51
CA ALA A 678 15.39 24.90 10.88
C ALA A 678 14.35 26.00 11.15
N MET A 679 14.60 27.23 10.70
CA MET A 679 13.67 28.35 10.91
C MET A 679 12.37 28.18 10.13
N ALA A 680 12.44 27.70 8.89
CA ALA A 680 11.26 27.45 8.06
C ALA A 680 10.42 26.31 8.64
N SER A 681 11.05 25.19 9.01
CA SER A 681 10.43 24.06 9.73
C SER A 681 9.73 24.51 11.00
N LYS A 682 10.41 25.28 11.86
CA LYS A 682 9.82 25.82 13.09
C LYS A 682 8.61 26.71 12.86
N ILE A 683 8.63 27.56 11.84
CA ILE A 683 7.50 28.43 11.49
C ILE A 683 6.33 27.58 10.96
N CYS A 684 6.60 26.61 10.09
CA CYS A 684 5.59 25.79 9.43
C CYS A 684 4.89 24.80 10.38
N MET A 685 5.64 24.25 11.35
CA MET A 685 5.07 23.41 12.41
C MET A 685 4.06 24.16 13.29
N ASP A 686 4.24 25.48 13.45
CA ASP A 686 3.33 26.34 14.17
C ASP A 686 2.32 27.01 13.20
N LYS A 687 1.12 26.45 13.14
CA LYS A 687 0.05 26.90 12.22
C LYS A 687 -0.32 28.38 12.42
N VAL A 688 -0.11 28.93 13.62
CA VAL A 688 -0.34 30.35 13.94
C VAL A 688 0.79 31.20 13.40
N ALA A 689 2.04 30.79 13.62
CA ALA A 689 3.21 31.48 13.07
C ALA A 689 3.21 31.49 11.54
N THR A 690 2.84 30.38 10.91
CA THR A 690 2.65 30.26 9.46
C THR A 690 1.65 31.29 8.95
N SER A 691 0.47 31.37 9.59
CA SER A 691 -0.56 32.34 9.22
C SER A 691 -0.09 33.79 9.38
N ALA A 692 0.65 34.09 10.46
CA ALA A 692 1.20 35.41 10.70
C ALA A 692 2.23 35.81 9.63
N ALA A 693 3.08 34.88 9.20
CA ALA A 693 4.09 35.12 8.17
C ALA A 693 3.46 35.44 6.80
N LEU A 694 2.29 34.87 6.49
CA LEU A 694 1.60 35.03 5.21
C LEU A 694 0.59 36.19 5.17
N LYS A 695 0.26 36.80 6.32
CA LYS A 695 -0.83 37.77 6.45
C LYS A 695 -0.72 38.97 5.49
N ASN A 696 0.48 39.39 5.14
CA ASN A 696 0.73 40.52 4.22
C ASN A 696 0.40 40.19 2.75
N LEU A 697 0.18 38.92 2.41
CA LEU A 697 -0.13 38.47 1.05
C LEU A 697 -1.63 38.43 0.72
N ALA A 698 -2.50 38.86 1.64
CA ALA A 698 -3.95 38.90 1.44
C ALA A 698 -4.36 39.66 0.17
N ASN A 699 -3.70 40.79 -0.12
CA ASN A 699 -3.96 41.59 -1.33
C ASN A 699 -3.49 40.91 -2.63
N SER A 700 -2.73 39.81 -2.52
CA SER A 700 -2.23 39.01 -3.64
C SER A 700 -3.04 37.72 -3.84
N GLY A 701 -4.22 37.59 -3.21
CA GLY A 701 -5.07 36.39 -3.34
C GLY A 701 -4.64 35.20 -2.48
N ILE A 702 -3.76 35.43 -1.50
CA ILE A 702 -3.33 34.43 -0.51
C ILE A 702 -3.92 34.77 0.85
N LEU A 703 -4.89 33.98 1.28
CA LEU A 703 -5.70 34.19 2.46
C LEU A 703 -5.25 33.26 3.60
N THR A 704 -5.49 33.69 4.83
CA THR A 704 -5.28 32.88 6.05
C THR A 704 -6.54 32.88 6.89
N ILE A 705 -6.89 31.73 7.46
CA ILE A 705 -8.07 31.60 8.33
C ILE A 705 -7.82 32.34 9.64
N ASN A 706 -8.81 33.12 10.10
CA ASN A 706 -8.80 33.75 11.43
C ASN A 706 -8.86 32.69 12.53
N LYS A 707 -8.01 32.82 13.55
CA LYS A 707 -7.80 31.79 14.57
C LYS A 707 -7.87 32.39 15.98
N ASP A 708 -8.45 31.64 16.92
CA ASP A 708 -8.33 31.88 18.36
C ASP A 708 -7.52 30.74 18.99
N VAL A 709 -6.54 31.07 19.84
CA VAL A 709 -5.64 30.08 20.45
C VAL A 709 -5.90 30.05 21.94
N ARG A 710 -6.17 28.86 22.49
CA ARG A 710 -6.40 28.65 23.93
C ARG A 710 -5.45 27.61 24.46
N LYS A 711 -5.04 27.76 25.72
CA LYS A 711 -4.37 26.67 26.43
C LYS A 711 -5.40 25.63 26.83
N LYS A 712 -4.97 24.37 26.92
CA LYS A 712 -5.79 23.28 27.46
C LYS A 712 -6.40 23.66 28.82
N ASP A 713 -5.58 24.17 29.73
CA ASP A 713 -6.02 24.52 31.09
C ASP A 713 -7.04 25.67 31.12
N ASP A 714 -7.03 26.55 30.11
CA ASP A 714 -8.01 27.64 30.01
C ASP A 714 -9.40 27.11 29.65
N LEU A 715 -9.49 25.94 28.99
CA LEU A 715 -10.76 25.33 28.59
C LEU A 715 -11.54 24.74 29.78
N SER A 716 -10.86 24.44 30.89
CA SER A 716 -11.48 23.97 32.13
C SER A 716 -11.73 25.12 33.13
N SER A 717 -11.29 26.35 32.82
CA SER A 717 -11.32 27.49 33.74
C SER A 717 -12.67 28.21 33.82
N LYS A 718 -13.53 28.05 32.82
CA LYS A 718 -14.84 28.69 32.69
C LYS A 718 -15.91 27.68 32.24
N PRO A 719 -17.21 27.96 32.46
CA PRO A 719 -18.27 27.14 31.89
C PRO A 719 -18.13 27.02 30.36
N ILE A 720 -18.23 25.80 29.83
CA ILE A 720 -18.06 25.51 28.39
C ILE A 720 -18.97 26.37 27.50
N ASN A 721 -20.19 26.70 27.95
CA ASN A 721 -21.11 27.57 27.22
C ASN A 721 -20.57 29.00 27.05
N GLU A 722 -19.88 29.54 28.05
CA GLU A 722 -19.26 30.87 27.97
C GLU A 722 -18.07 30.86 27.02
N ILE A 723 -17.24 29.81 27.08
CA ILE A 723 -16.10 29.62 26.19
C ILE A 723 -16.57 29.51 24.74
N TRP A 724 -17.58 28.69 24.48
CA TRP A 724 -18.20 28.56 23.16
C TRP A 724 -18.70 29.91 22.63
N HIS A 725 -19.44 30.67 23.46
CA HIS A 725 -19.97 31.97 23.06
C HIS A 725 -18.85 33.00 22.77
N ASP A 726 -17.83 33.06 23.63
CA ASP A 726 -16.67 33.95 23.46
C ASP A 726 -15.93 33.66 22.14
N ILE A 727 -15.67 32.38 21.84
CA ILE A 727 -14.97 31.96 20.61
C ILE A 727 -15.82 32.23 19.37
N THR A 728 -17.09 31.80 19.35
CA THR A 728 -17.99 31.98 18.19
C THR A 728 -18.27 33.45 17.89
N GLN A 729 -18.42 34.30 18.92
CA GLN A 729 -18.57 35.74 18.75
C GLN A 729 -17.30 36.39 18.20
N LYS A 730 -16.13 36.00 18.71
CA LYS A 730 -14.83 36.53 18.27
C LYS A 730 -14.52 36.15 16.81
N LEU A 731 -14.78 34.91 16.44
CA LEU A 731 -14.52 34.37 15.10
C LEU A 731 -15.67 34.65 14.11
N ARG A 732 -16.82 35.11 14.60
CA ARG A 732 -18.04 35.43 13.82
C ARG A 732 -18.53 34.24 12.99
N CYS A 733 -18.65 33.08 13.64
CA CYS A 733 -19.07 31.84 13.00
C CYS A 733 -19.96 31.01 13.93
N GLU A 734 -20.79 30.15 13.34
CA GLU A 734 -21.67 29.23 14.08
C GLU A 734 -21.03 27.86 14.28
N THR A 735 -20.09 27.48 13.40
CA THR A 735 -19.38 26.21 13.41
C THR A 735 -17.87 26.45 13.51
N LEU A 736 -17.21 25.62 14.31
CA LEU A 736 -15.78 25.72 14.59
C LEU A 736 -15.06 24.45 14.16
N CYS A 737 -13.83 24.60 13.69
CA CYS A 737 -12.84 23.53 13.65
C CYS A 737 -11.91 23.72 14.86
N ILE A 738 -11.73 22.68 15.66
CA ILE A 738 -10.70 22.61 16.69
C ILE A 738 -9.56 21.73 16.22
N LYS A 739 -8.31 22.12 16.48
CA LYS A 739 -7.11 21.33 16.17
C LYS A 739 -5.92 21.69 17.05
N PRO A 740 -4.93 20.79 17.25
CA PRO A 740 -3.68 21.13 17.92
C PRO A 740 -2.89 22.20 17.16
N ALA A 741 -2.13 23.03 17.89
CA ALA A 741 -1.31 24.07 17.27
C ALA A 741 -0.03 23.54 16.59
N ARG A 742 0.56 22.48 17.14
CA ARG A 742 1.91 21.97 16.79
C ARG A 742 1.98 20.45 16.61
N ASP A 743 0.85 19.76 16.50
CA ASP A 743 0.81 18.33 16.18
C ASP A 743 0.41 18.12 14.70
N GLY A 744 0.66 16.90 14.21
CA GLY A 744 0.47 16.48 12.82
C GLY A 744 -0.92 16.73 12.24
N CYS A 745 -1.03 16.57 10.91
CA CYS A 745 -2.09 17.08 10.04
C CYS A 745 -3.55 16.68 10.35
N SER A 746 -3.76 15.64 11.16
CA SER A 746 -5.08 15.00 11.34
C SER A 746 -5.38 14.53 12.77
N THR A 747 -4.43 14.55 13.69
CA THR A 747 -4.68 14.13 15.07
C THR A 747 -5.36 15.26 15.85
N GLY A 748 -6.49 14.95 16.50
CA GLY A 748 -7.26 15.90 17.31
C GLY A 748 -8.01 16.96 16.49
N VAL A 749 -8.26 16.73 15.20
CA VAL A 749 -9.05 17.66 14.38
C VAL A 749 -10.53 17.30 14.49
N ALA A 750 -11.38 18.25 14.91
CA ALA A 750 -12.81 18.01 15.04
C ALA A 750 -13.66 19.21 14.59
N ARG A 751 -14.82 18.93 13.98
CA ARG A 751 -15.86 19.91 13.69
C ARG A 751 -16.81 20.01 14.90
N LEU A 752 -16.88 21.20 15.49
CA LEU A 752 -17.77 21.51 16.60
C LEU A 752 -18.91 22.40 16.10
N CYS A 753 -20.16 22.01 16.40
CA CYS A 753 -21.37 22.74 16.01
C CYS A 753 -22.14 23.30 17.23
N SER A 754 -21.72 22.94 18.43
CA SER A 754 -22.40 23.31 19.67
C SER A 754 -21.45 23.33 20.86
N SER A 755 -21.89 23.96 21.95
CA SER A 755 -21.18 23.89 23.24
C SER A 755 -21.13 22.47 23.81
N SER A 756 -22.09 21.60 23.50
CA SER A 756 -22.05 20.17 23.86
C SER A 756 -20.90 19.44 23.15
N ASP A 757 -20.64 19.75 21.87
CA ASP A 757 -19.51 19.14 21.15
C ASP A 757 -18.17 19.55 21.78
N LEU A 758 -18.04 20.81 22.17
CA LEU A 758 -16.87 21.32 22.88
C LEU A 758 -16.69 20.59 24.23
N ALA A 759 -17.77 20.31 24.96
CA ALA A 759 -17.70 19.58 26.22
C ALA A 759 -17.19 18.14 26.03
N VAL A 760 -17.64 17.44 24.99
CA VAL A 760 -17.16 16.09 24.64
C VAL A 760 -15.66 16.13 24.32
N TYR A 761 -15.22 17.09 23.53
CA TYR A 761 -13.82 17.22 23.15
C TYR A 761 -12.91 17.56 24.36
N VAL A 762 -13.33 18.51 25.21
CA VAL A 762 -12.58 18.88 26.43
C VAL A 762 -12.48 17.70 27.39
N LYS A 763 -13.57 16.95 27.59
CA LYS A 763 -13.55 15.73 28.40
C LYS A 763 -12.54 14.72 27.86
N ALA A 764 -12.47 14.53 26.53
CA ALA A 764 -11.49 13.63 25.92
C ALA A 764 -10.03 14.06 26.19
N LEU A 765 -9.75 15.37 26.18
CA LEU A 765 -8.44 15.91 26.55
C LEU A 765 -8.10 15.72 28.04
N GLU A 766 -9.08 15.90 28.92
CA GLU A 766 -8.92 15.75 30.37
C GLU A 766 -8.66 14.29 30.76
N GLU A 767 -9.45 13.37 30.19
CA GLU A 767 -9.31 11.92 30.41
C GLU A 767 -8.15 11.30 29.64
N CYS A 768 -7.42 12.09 28.84
CA CYS A 768 -6.32 11.64 27.99
C CYS A 768 -6.72 10.45 27.10
N LEU A 769 -7.96 10.50 26.56
CA LEU A 769 -8.46 9.47 25.68
C LEU A 769 -7.58 9.41 24.44
N LEU A 770 -7.27 8.21 23.97
CA LEU A 770 -6.54 8.02 22.72
C LEU A 770 -7.43 8.32 21.50
N ARG A 771 -8.75 8.22 21.65
CA ARG A 771 -9.72 8.35 20.54
C ARG A 771 -11.08 8.87 21.03
N ILE A 772 -11.76 9.65 20.19
CA ILE A 772 -13.19 9.97 20.33
C ILE A 772 -13.97 9.01 19.41
N PRO A 773 -14.96 8.26 19.93
CA PRO A 773 -15.74 7.32 19.13
C PRO A 773 -16.53 8.01 18.00
N PRO A 774 -16.81 7.32 16.87
CA PRO A 774 -17.63 7.85 15.79
C PRO A 774 -18.99 8.37 16.28
N ASN A 775 -19.48 9.46 15.67
CA ASN A 775 -20.78 10.07 15.94
C ASN A 775 -21.01 10.45 17.42
N SER A 776 -19.94 10.75 18.16
CA SER A 776 -20.02 11.29 19.53
C SER A 776 -20.30 12.80 19.57
N LEU A 777 -20.13 13.50 18.44
CA LEU A 777 -20.42 14.92 18.25
C LEU A 777 -21.72 15.11 17.45
N SER A 778 -22.25 16.34 17.44
CA SER A 778 -23.54 16.70 16.84
C SER A 778 -23.64 16.46 15.33
N LYS A 779 -22.50 16.46 14.62
CA LYS A 779 -22.40 16.10 13.20
C LYS A 779 -21.80 14.71 13.06
N ALA A 780 -22.25 13.96 12.07
CA ALA A 780 -21.72 12.63 11.79
C ALA A 780 -20.21 12.72 11.51
N HIS A 781 -19.44 11.87 12.18
CA HIS A 781 -17.99 11.84 12.05
C HIS A 781 -17.45 10.43 12.30
N GLY A 782 -16.34 10.11 11.64
CA GLY A 782 -15.58 8.88 11.91
C GLY A 782 -14.87 8.92 13.26
N MET A 783 -14.03 7.92 13.53
CA MET A 783 -13.22 7.90 14.75
C MET A 783 -12.19 9.04 14.72
N ILE A 784 -12.08 9.83 15.78
CA ILE A 784 -11.09 10.92 15.87
C ILE A 784 -9.94 10.45 16.75
N GLU A 785 -8.73 10.33 16.20
CA GLU A 785 -7.54 10.04 16.99
C GLU A 785 -7.09 11.29 17.75
N MET A 786 -6.83 11.15 19.05
CA MET A 786 -6.47 12.25 19.93
C MET A 786 -4.96 12.25 20.21
N PRO A 787 -4.31 13.43 20.37
CA PRO A 787 -2.90 13.49 20.66
C PRO A 787 -2.63 12.96 22.08
N ASN A 788 -1.57 12.16 22.23
CA ASN A 788 -1.12 11.66 23.52
C ASN A 788 0.41 11.86 23.67
N PRO A 789 0.89 12.71 24.60
CA PRO A 789 0.08 13.49 25.56
C PRO A 789 -0.79 14.57 24.89
N PRO A 790 -1.87 15.03 25.53
CA PRO A 790 -2.71 16.10 25.01
C PRO A 790 -1.91 17.40 24.75
N PRO A 791 -2.25 18.16 23.70
CA PRO A 791 -1.50 19.36 23.34
C PRO A 791 -1.72 20.48 24.35
N GLU A 792 -0.69 21.29 24.59
CA GLU A 792 -0.80 22.47 25.44
C GLU A 792 -1.65 23.58 24.81
N LEU A 793 -1.58 23.72 23.48
CA LEU A 793 -2.23 24.80 22.72
C LEU A 793 -3.18 24.23 21.65
N LEU A 794 -4.42 24.73 21.67
CA LEU A 794 -5.47 24.38 20.73
C LEU A 794 -5.87 25.61 19.92
N ILE A 795 -6.08 25.39 18.63
CA ILE A 795 -6.55 26.38 17.67
C ILE A 795 -8.04 26.16 17.44
N PHE A 796 -8.80 27.24 17.52
CA PHE A 796 -10.17 27.34 17.07
C PHE A 796 -10.23 28.23 15.83
N GLU A 797 -10.88 27.77 14.78
CA GLU A 797 -11.06 28.51 13.54
C GLU A 797 -12.46 28.28 12.97
N PRO A 798 -13.02 29.21 12.18
CA PRO A 798 -14.25 28.96 11.45
C PRO A 798 -14.12 27.71 10.59
N PHE A 799 -15.11 26.81 10.65
CA PHE A 799 -15.15 25.67 9.75
C PHE A 799 -15.44 26.17 8.33
N ILE A 800 -14.56 25.84 7.38
CA ILE A 800 -14.71 26.25 5.97
C ILE A 800 -15.53 25.19 5.24
N GLU A 801 -16.74 25.55 4.83
CA GLU A 801 -17.57 24.70 3.96
C GLU A 801 -16.95 24.66 2.56
N THR A 802 -16.65 23.46 2.09
CA THR A 802 -16.10 23.18 0.76
C THR A 802 -17.10 22.42 -0.07
N ASP A 803 -17.00 22.55 -1.39
CA ASP A 803 -17.82 21.74 -2.28
C ASP A 803 -17.40 20.28 -2.21
N GLU A 804 -18.37 19.42 -1.93
CA GLU A 804 -18.20 17.99 -2.07
C GLU A 804 -18.10 17.61 -3.55
N ILE A 805 -17.11 16.80 -3.84
CA ILE A 805 -16.93 16.14 -5.13
C ILE A 805 -17.27 14.68 -4.88
N ILE A 806 -18.27 14.18 -5.60
CA ILE A 806 -18.74 12.81 -5.45
C ILE A 806 -18.49 12.06 -6.75
N MET A 807 -17.94 10.87 -6.60
CA MET A 807 -17.71 9.94 -7.70
C MET A 807 -18.88 8.97 -7.78
N THR A 808 -19.60 8.96 -8.89
CA THR A 808 -20.64 7.96 -9.15
C THR A 808 -20.01 6.79 -9.89
N SER A 809 -19.88 5.64 -9.22
CA SER A 809 -19.49 4.42 -9.92
C SER A 809 -20.58 4.05 -10.93
N LYS A 810 -20.17 3.72 -12.16
CA LYS A 810 -21.06 3.33 -13.26
C LYS A 810 -21.83 2.05 -12.93
N PHE A 811 -22.94 2.15 -12.20
CA PHE A 811 -23.95 1.10 -12.17
C PHE A 811 -25.02 1.41 -13.22
N LYS A 812 -24.88 0.76 -14.39
CA LYS A 812 -25.83 0.66 -15.52
C LYS A 812 -26.04 1.92 -16.39
N ASN A 813 -25.58 1.80 -17.65
CA ASN A 813 -26.16 2.36 -18.88
C ASN A 813 -26.55 3.86 -18.96
N GLU A 814 -25.74 4.79 -18.45
CA GLU A 814 -25.85 6.20 -18.90
C GLU A 814 -24.47 6.82 -19.19
N THR A 815 -24.37 7.46 -20.35
CA THR A 815 -23.19 8.13 -20.89
C THR A 815 -23.02 9.54 -20.30
N ALA A 816 -22.87 9.64 -18.98
CA ALA A 816 -22.58 10.90 -18.29
C ALA A 816 -21.32 10.74 -17.42
N ASP A 817 -20.43 11.72 -17.47
CA ASP A 817 -19.17 11.78 -16.72
C ASP A 817 -19.40 11.45 -15.23
N GLY A 818 -18.71 10.44 -14.70
CA GLY A 818 -18.90 9.88 -13.35
C GLY A 818 -18.46 10.78 -12.18
N LEU A 819 -18.41 12.09 -12.39
CA LEU A 819 -17.99 13.10 -11.43
C LEU A 819 -19.14 14.10 -11.21
N MET A 820 -19.74 14.07 -10.02
CA MET A 820 -20.74 15.06 -9.62
C MET A 820 -20.10 16.14 -8.75
N TRP A 821 -20.16 17.38 -9.22
CA TRP A 821 -19.76 18.56 -8.47
C TRP A 821 -20.85 19.64 -8.60
N LYS A 822 -21.40 20.08 -7.45
CA LYS A 822 -22.51 21.05 -7.41
C LYS A 822 -22.04 22.51 -7.51
N GLY A 823 -20.78 22.79 -7.19
CA GLY A 823 -20.19 24.13 -7.35
C GLY A 823 -20.85 25.23 -6.50
N LEU A 824 -21.30 24.95 -5.27
CA LEU A 824 -22.05 25.90 -4.45
C LEU A 824 -21.16 26.94 -3.78
N SER A 825 -20.11 26.50 -3.08
CA SER A 825 -19.12 27.35 -2.42
C SER A 825 -18.05 27.85 -3.38
N ARG A 826 -17.78 27.09 -4.46
CA ARG A 826 -16.64 27.29 -5.38
C ARG A 826 -15.27 27.10 -4.72
N TRP A 827 -15.24 26.62 -3.47
CA TRP A 827 -14.01 26.31 -2.73
C TRP A 827 -13.83 24.81 -2.66
N VAL A 828 -12.65 24.33 -3.00
CA VAL A 828 -12.28 22.91 -2.92
C VAL A 828 -10.97 22.76 -2.16
N GLU A 829 -10.81 21.66 -1.44
CA GLU A 829 -9.54 21.31 -0.79
C GLU A 829 -8.56 20.77 -1.82
N ILE A 830 -7.33 21.32 -1.80
CA ILE A 830 -6.22 20.88 -2.62
C ILE A 830 -4.99 20.60 -1.76
N THR A 831 -4.21 19.65 -2.24
CA THR A 831 -2.86 19.37 -1.75
C THR A 831 -1.88 19.67 -2.86
N VAL A 832 -0.77 20.34 -2.55
CA VAL A 832 0.23 20.74 -3.56
C VAL A 832 1.64 20.53 -3.04
N GLY A 833 2.41 19.69 -3.72
CA GLY A 833 3.84 19.55 -3.53
C GLY A 833 4.59 20.75 -4.09
N VAL A 834 5.61 21.21 -3.38
CA VAL A 834 6.55 22.24 -3.85
C VAL A 834 7.96 21.70 -3.80
N VAL A 835 8.75 21.95 -4.84
CA VAL A 835 10.13 21.46 -4.98
C VAL A 835 11.01 22.56 -5.54
N GLY A 836 12.21 22.76 -5.00
CA GLY A 836 13.15 23.75 -5.53
C GLY A 836 14.20 24.22 -4.53
N LYS A 837 14.89 25.31 -4.88
CA LYS A 837 15.86 25.98 -4.01
C LYS A 837 15.18 27.11 -3.26
N ARG A 838 15.76 27.52 -2.13
CA ARG A 838 15.32 28.70 -1.39
C ARG A 838 15.22 29.92 -2.31
N GLY A 839 14.03 30.52 -2.39
CA GLY A 839 13.73 31.67 -3.25
C GLY A 839 13.39 31.33 -4.72
N SER A 840 13.43 30.05 -5.09
CA SER A 840 13.02 29.52 -6.40
C SER A 840 12.30 28.19 -6.24
N MET A 841 11.29 28.17 -5.36
CA MET A 841 10.39 27.03 -5.20
C MET A 841 9.38 26.96 -6.34
N HIS A 842 9.18 25.76 -6.88
CA HIS A 842 8.21 25.49 -7.93
C HIS A 842 7.07 24.62 -7.41
N SER A 843 5.85 24.94 -7.84
CA SER A 843 4.65 24.18 -7.52
C SER A 843 4.49 23.02 -8.50
N LEU A 844 4.34 21.80 -7.97
CA LEU A 844 3.86 20.67 -8.76
C LEU A 844 2.37 20.86 -9.06
N SER A 845 1.84 20.08 -9.99
CA SER A 845 0.42 20.08 -10.33
C SER A 845 -0.44 19.79 -9.09
N PRO A 846 -1.35 20.69 -8.66
CA PRO A 846 -2.25 20.48 -7.54
C PRO A 846 -3.07 19.20 -7.67
N SER A 847 -3.46 18.64 -6.54
CA SER A 847 -4.37 17.49 -6.48
C SER A 847 -5.62 17.87 -5.69
N VAL A 848 -6.79 17.51 -6.22
CA VAL A 848 -8.05 17.58 -5.46
C VAL A 848 -8.33 16.21 -4.86
N THR A 849 -8.49 16.16 -3.55
CA THR A 849 -8.84 14.94 -2.82
C THR A 849 -10.35 14.80 -2.75
N VAL A 850 -10.88 13.69 -3.29
CA VAL A 850 -12.29 13.33 -3.18
C VAL A 850 -12.52 12.62 -1.84
N LYS A 851 -13.42 13.15 -1.02
CA LYS A 851 -13.79 12.56 0.28
C LYS A 851 -14.66 11.32 0.03
N GLU A 852 -14.36 10.20 0.68
CA GLU A 852 -15.21 8.99 0.60
C GLU A 852 -16.38 9.09 1.58
N THR A 853 -16.14 9.52 2.83
CA THR A 853 -17.19 9.75 3.86
C THR A 853 -16.81 10.86 4.84
N GLY A 854 -17.78 11.67 5.28
CA GLY A 854 -17.62 12.66 6.37
C GLY A 854 -17.07 14.04 5.95
N ASP A 855 -16.99 14.95 6.92
CA ASP A 855 -16.65 16.36 6.69
C ASP A 855 -15.13 16.64 6.63
N ILE A 856 -14.31 15.79 7.26
CA ILE A 856 -12.85 15.96 7.45
C ILE A 856 -12.13 14.69 6.97
N LEU A 857 -11.04 14.87 6.21
CA LEU A 857 -10.17 13.77 5.76
C LEU A 857 -9.45 13.10 6.95
N SER A 858 -9.60 11.79 7.06
CA SER A 858 -8.91 10.93 8.04
C SER A 858 -7.39 10.84 7.78
N LEU A 859 -6.63 10.37 8.77
CA LEU A 859 -5.18 10.14 8.62
C LEU A 859 -4.92 9.02 7.59
N GLU A 860 -5.78 8.02 7.56
CA GLU A 860 -5.78 6.97 6.55
C GLU A 860 -5.94 7.58 5.15
N GLU A 861 -7.01 8.34 4.88
CA GLU A 861 -7.24 8.98 3.58
C GLU A 861 -6.12 9.94 3.13
N LYS A 862 -5.41 10.58 4.06
CA LYS A 862 -4.31 11.50 3.73
C LYS A 862 -2.95 10.82 3.51
N PHE A 863 -2.69 9.66 4.10
CA PHE A 863 -1.33 9.10 4.19
C PHE A 863 -1.20 7.61 3.88
N GLN A 864 -2.27 6.82 4.00
CA GLN A 864 -2.26 5.41 3.64
C GLN A 864 -2.55 5.23 2.15
N GLY A 865 -1.72 4.42 1.51
CA GLY A 865 -2.01 3.98 0.16
C GLY A 865 -3.25 3.11 0.12
N GLY A 866 -4.17 3.42 -0.79
CA GLY A 866 -5.43 2.68 -0.92
C GLY A 866 -6.65 3.35 -0.30
N THR A 867 -6.56 4.56 0.23
CA THR A 867 -7.70 5.35 0.76
C THR A 867 -7.77 6.74 0.13
N GLY A 868 -8.94 7.13 -0.39
CA GLY A 868 -9.18 8.44 -1.01
C GLY A 868 -8.75 8.56 -2.49
N ILE A 869 -9.51 9.31 -3.30
CA ILE A 869 -9.24 9.50 -4.73
C ILE A 869 -8.53 10.86 -4.93
N ASN A 870 -7.40 10.86 -5.65
CA ASN A 870 -6.60 12.06 -5.91
C ASN A 870 -6.66 12.44 -7.40
N LEU A 871 -7.41 13.50 -7.71
CA LEU A 871 -7.56 14.02 -9.06
C LEU A 871 -6.40 14.99 -9.38
N THR A 872 -5.46 14.54 -10.20
CA THR A 872 -4.19 15.24 -10.48
C THR A 872 -3.89 15.27 -11.99
N PRO A 873 -3.76 16.45 -12.63
CA PRO A 873 -4.21 17.75 -12.13
C PRO A 873 -5.74 17.76 -11.92
N PRO A 874 -6.31 18.82 -11.31
CA PRO A 874 -7.74 18.90 -11.12
C PRO A 874 -8.43 18.98 -12.49
N PRO A 875 -9.54 18.25 -12.72
CA PRO A 875 -10.24 18.23 -13.99
C PRO A 875 -10.68 19.64 -14.43
N LEU A 876 -10.68 19.89 -15.74
CA LEU A 876 -11.14 21.16 -16.32
C LEU A 876 -12.62 21.46 -16.00
N SER A 877 -13.41 20.43 -15.69
CA SER A 877 -14.79 20.57 -15.23
C SER A 877 -14.89 21.19 -13.83
N ILE A 878 -13.86 21.07 -13.00
CA ILE A 878 -13.79 21.67 -11.66
C ILE A 878 -13.05 23.01 -11.71
N MET A 879 -11.83 23.02 -12.26
CA MET A 879 -10.96 24.20 -12.24
C MET A 879 -10.40 24.52 -13.62
N SER A 880 -10.58 25.78 -14.05
CA SER A 880 -10.06 26.23 -15.34
C SER A 880 -8.52 26.27 -15.35
N ALA A 881 -7.90 26.10 -16.52
CA ALA A 881 -6.44 26.17 -16.68
C ALA A 881 -5.84 27.51 -16.17
N ASN A 882 -6.58 28.61 -16.28
CA ASN A 882 -6.14 29.93 -15.79
C ASN A 882 -6.19 30.01 -14.25
N ALA A 883 -7.25 29.48 -13.63
CA ALA A 883 -7.35 29.41 -12.17
C ALA A 883 -6.28 28.48 -11.59
N LEU A 884 -6.04 27.33 -12.24
CA LEU A 884 -4.97 26.40 -11.92
C LEU A 884 -3.59 27.07 -11.95
N GLU A 885 -3.27 27.79 -13.02
CA GLU A 885 -1.98 28.51 -13.14
C GLU A 885 -1.81 29.61 -12.08
N ARG A 886 -2.89 30.34 -11.75
CA ARG A 886 -2.87 31.32 -10.64
C ARG A 886 -2.66 30.63 -9.29
N CYS A 887 -3.33 29.52 -9.05
CA CYS A 887 -3.14 28.70 -7.86
C CYS A 887 -1.68 28.27 -7.72
N LYS A 888 -1.05 27.73 -8.78
CA LYS A 888 0.38 27.35 -8.76
C LYS A 888 1.27 28.54 -8.36
N LYS A 889 1.05 29.72 -8.95
CA LYS A 889 1.80 30.94 -8.60
C LYS A 889 1.61 31.39 -7.15
N HIS A 890 0.39 31.30 -6.63
CA HIS A 890 0.13 31.61 -5.22
C HIS A 890 0.86 30.63 -4.30
N ILE A 891 0.82 29.33 -4.60
CA ILE A 891 1.53 28.29 -3.86
C ILE A 891 3.06 28.50 -3.89
N GLU A 892 3.62 28.87 -5.04
CA GLU A 892 5.04 29.24 -5.16
C GLU A 892 5.38 30.47 -4.32
N LEU A 893 4.54 31.51 -4.34
CA LEU A 893 4.74 32.71 -3.54
C LEU A 893 4.69 32.42 -2.03
N ILE A 894 3.77 31.55 -1.60
CA ILE A 894 3.70 31.05 -0.22
C ILE A 894 5.01 30.35 0.16
N ALA A 895 5.43 29.37 -0.65
CA ALA A 895 6.62 28.58 -0.39
C ALA A 895 7.88 29.45 -0.27
N ASN A 896 8.05 30.41 -1.19
CA ASN A 896 9.18 31.33 -1.18
C ASN A 896 9.12 32.33 0.00
N THR A 897 7.92 32.79 0.39
CA THR A 897 7.74 33.69 1.56
C THR A 897 8.10 32.99 2.86
N LEU A 898 7.75 31.72 3.00
CA LEU A 898 8.10 30.88 4.15
C LEU A 898 9.56 30.38 4.11
N GLN A 899 10.33 30.76 3.08
CA GLN A 899 11.72 30.35 2.86
C GLN A 899 11.88 28.82 2.80
N LEU A 900 10.90 28.12 2.23
CA LEU A 900 11.00 26.69 1.97
C LEU A 900 12.10 26.41 0.95
N GLU A 901 12.68 25.22 1.03
CA GLU A 901 13.68 24.69 0.11
C GLU A 901 13.67 23.16 0.11
N GLY A 902 14.23 22.53 -0.91
CA GLY A 902 14.16 21.10 -1.11
C GLY A 902 12.77 20.70 -1.56
N PHE A 903 11.93 20.25 -0.62
CA PHE A 903 10.55 19.84 -0.87
C PHE A 903 9.66 20.12 0.34
N SER A 904 8.36 20.33 0.09
CA SER A 904 7.32 20.43 1.12
C SER A 904 5.96 20.13 0.50
N ARG A 905 4.94 19.94 1.34
CA ARG A 905 3.53 19.83 0.91
C ARG A 905 2.74 20.97 1.52
N ILE A 906 1.93 21.64 0.72
CA ILE A 906 1.05 22.72 1.15
C ILE A 906 -0.37 22.24 0.96
N ASP A 907 -1.13 22.22 2.05
CA ASP A 907 -2.55 21.89 2.05
C ASP A 907 -3.34 23.20 2.15
N ALA A 908 -4.29 23.40 1.24
CA ALA A 908 -5.01 24.66 1.11
C ALA A 908 -6.42 24.45 0.54
N PHE A 909 -7.31 25.41 0.78
CA PHE A 909 -8.51 25.55 -0.02
C PHE A 909 -8.21 26.47 -1.21
N VAL A 910 -8.75 26.16 -2.38
CA VAL A 910 -8.65 27.00 -3.57
C VAL A 910 -10.03 27.38 -4.07
N ASN A 911 -10.19 28.65 -4.45
CA ASN A 911 -11.34 29.08 -5.21
C ASN A 911 -11.14 28.69 -6.68
N VAL A 912 -12.00 27.83 -7.21
CA VAL A 912 -11.83 27.22 -8.54
C VAL A 912 -11.96 28.20 -9.72
N ASP A 913 -12.52 29.39 -9.48
CA ASP A 913 -12.69 30.44 -10.49
C ASP A 913 -11.55 31.45 -10.44
N SER A 914 -11.25 31.98 -9.24
CA SER A 914 -10.24 33.02 -9.05
C SER A 914 -8.82 32.46 -8.90
N GLY A 915 -8.66 31.21 -8.47
CA GLY A 915 -7.36 30.64 -8.10
C GLY A 915 -6.81 31.20 -6.78
N GLU A 916 -7.61 31.95 -6.02
CA GLU A 916 -7.26 32.40 -4.67
C GLU A 916 -7.07 31.20 -3.74
N VAL A 917 -6.09 31.30 -2.86
CA VAL A 917 -5.67 30.21 -1.99
C VAL A 917 -5.88 30.60 -0.54
N LEU A 918 -6.57 29.77 0.23
CA LEU A 918 -6.75 29.90 1.67
C LEU A 918 -5.96 28.79 2.37
N ILE A 919 -4.89 29.16 3.07
CA ILE A 919 -3.92 28.18 3.61
C ILE A 919 -4.46 27.45 4.83
N ILE A 920 -4.33 26.11 4.79
CA ILE A 920 -4.65 25.21 5.90
C ILE A 920 -3.39 24.94 6.73
N GLU A 921 -2.36 24.38 6.09
CA GLU A 921 -1.08 24.05 6.71
C GLU A 921 0.05 23.81 5.70
N VAL A 922 1.29 23.77 6.21
CA VAL A 922 2.49 23.46 5.44
C VAL A 922 3.26 22.36 6.15
N ASN A 923 3.50 21.26 5.43
CA ASN A 923 4.20 20.09 5.93
C ASN A 923 5.61 20.07 5.33
N THR A 924 6.61 20.18 6.21
CA THR A 924 8.02 20.34 5.78
C THR A 924 8.72 19.03 5.51
N VAL A 925 8.23 17.93 6.10
CA VAL A 925 8.63 16.56 5.77
C VAL A 925 7.36 15.76 5.47
N PRO A 926 6.71 15.99 4.30
CA PRO A 926 5.48 15.29 3.97
C PRO A 926 5.68 13.78 3.79
N GLY A 927 4.62 13.00 3.98
CA GLY A 927 4.62 11.56 3.74
C GLY A 927 5.07 11.18 2.33
N MET A 928 5.99 10.23 2.24
CA MET A 928 6.62 9.73 1.00
C MET A 928 6.37 8.24 0.77
N THR A 929 5.18 7.76 1.15
CA THR A 929 4.73 6.40 0.88
C THR A 929 4.61 6.15 -0.63
N PRO A 930 4.64 4.88 -1.12
CA PRO A 930 4.65 4.58 -2.56
C PRO A 930 3.49 5.18 -3.40
N SER A 931 2.35 5.47 -2.78
CA SER A 931 1.17 6.08 -3.42
C SER A 931 0.83 7.46 -2.85
N THR A 932 1.81 8.15 -2.25
CA THR A 932 1.62 9.52 -1.79
C THR A 932 1.22 10.42 -2.97
N VAL A 933 0.39 11.42 -2.67
CA VAL A 933 -0.04 12.42 -3.66
C VAL A 933 1.15 13.09 -4.36
N LEU A 934 2.29 13.27 -3.69
CA LEU A 934 3.49 13.87 -4.30
C LEU A 934 4.00 13.08 -5.50
N ILE A 935 3.89 11.75 -5.50
CA ILE A 935 4.29 10.91 -6.64
C ILE A 935 3.31 11.10 -7.79
N HIS A 936 2.00 11.17 -7.53
CA HIS A 936 1.01 11.47 -8.58
C HIS A 936 1.27 12.82 -9.23
N GLN A 937 1.61 13.84 -8.42
CA GLN A 937 1.91 15.18 -8.90
C GLN A 937 3.20 15.20 -9.72
N ALA A 938 4.25 14.52 -9.26
CA ALA A 938 5.50 14.39 -9.99
C ALA A 938 5.32 13.67 -11.34
N LEU A 939 4.48 12.63 -11.39
CA LEU A 939 4.13 11.91 -12.63
C LEU A 939 3.22 12.71 -13.57
N ALA A 940 2.48 13.69 -13.06
CA ALA A 940 1.64 14.58 -13.88
C ALA A 940 2.43 15.72 -14.55
N GLU A 941 3.66 15.99 -14.10
CA GLU A 941 4.53 16.98 -14.73
C GLU A 941 4.97 16.57 -16.15
N GLN A 942 5.48 17.53 -16.92
CA GLN A 942 5.96 17.32 -18.28
C GLN A 942 7.43 17.79 -18.41
N PRO A 943 8.40 16.86 -18.61
CA PRO A 943 8.25 15.41 -18.63
C PRO A 943 7.91 14.81 -17.24
N PRO A 944 7.29 13.62 -17.17
CA PRO A 944 6.94 12.98 -15.90
C PRO A 944 8.19 12.63 -15.09
N LEU A 945 8.13 12.85 -13.78
CA LEU A 945 9.19 12.51 -12.84
C LEU A 945 8.82 11.23 -12.07
N TYR A 946 9.42 10.11 -12.49
CA TYR A 946 9.21 8.81 -11.84
C TYR A 946 9.87 8.75 -10.44
N PRO A 947 9.40 7.87 -9.53
CA PRO A 947 9.84 7.84 -8.13
C PRO A 947 11.37 7.87 -7.93
N HIS A 948 12.14 7.02 -8.63
CA HIS A 948 13.61 7.04 -8.58
C HIS A 948 14.19 8.42 -8.89
N GLN A 949 13.72 9.05 -9.97
CA GLN A 949 14.18 10.37 -10.40
C GLN A 949 13.72 11.49 -9.46
N PHE A 950 12.50 11.38 -8.94
CA PHE A 950 11.94 12.33 -7.99
C PHE A 950 12.77 12.36 -6.71
N PHE A 951 12.99 11.23 -6.05
CA PHE A 951 13.79 11.17 -4.83
C PHE A 951 15.26 11.53 -5.08
N ARG A 952 15.82 11.17 -6.24
CA ARG A 952 17.16 11.61 -6.63
C ARG A 952 17.25 13.13 -6.72
N LYS A 953 16.27 13.79 -7.35
CA LYS A 953 16.20 15.25 -7.46
C LYS A 953 16.14 15.92 -6.09
N LEU A 954 15.37 15.37 -5.15
CA LEU A 954 15.31 15.89 -3.77
C LEU A 954 16.66 15.80 -3.06
N LEU A 955 17.36 14.68 -3.24
CA LEU A 955 18.69 14.47 -2.69
C LEU A 955 19.74 15.40 -3.31
N ASP A 956 19.67 15.65 -4.63
CA ASP A 956 20.59 16.56 -5.31
C ASP A 956 20.39 18.01 -4.85
N LEU A 957 19.14 18.45 -4.65
CA LEU A 957 18.84 19.77 -4.07
C LEU A 957 19.47 19.96 -2.68
N ALA A 958 19.48 18.93 -1.85
CA ALA A 958 20.14 18.97 -0.54
C ALA A 958 21.66 19.15 -0.65
N SER A 959 22.28 18.58 -1.68
CA SER A 959 23.72 18.72 -1.93
C SER A 959 24.10 20.11 -2.42
N GLU A 960 23.17 20.79 -3.09
CA GLU A 960 23.36 22.14 -3.61
C GLU A 960 23.06 23.23 -2.59
N ARG A 961 22.66 22.85 -1.37
CA ARG A 961 22.41 23.76 -0.25
C ARG A 961 23.69 24.55 0.03
N SER A 962 23.62 25.88 -0.13
CA SER A 962 24.73 26.75 0.22
C SER A 962 24.88 26.78 1.74
N THR A 963 25.99 26.22 2.25
CA THR A 963 26.39 26.33 3.66
C THR A 963 26.68 27.76 4.07
#